data_AF-A0A078AW17-F1
#
_entry.id   AF-A0A078AW17-F1
#
_cell.length_a   1.000
_cell.length_b   1.000
_cell.length_c   1.000
_cell.angle_alpha   90.00
_cell.angle_beta   90.00
_cell.angle_gamma   90.00
#
_symmetry.space_group_name_H-M   'P 1'
#
loop_
_entity.id
_entity.type
_entity.pdbx_description
1 polymer ?
#
loop_
_entity_poly.entity_id
_entity_poly.type
_entity_poly.pdbx_seq_one_letter_code
_entity_poly.pdbx_strand_id
1 'polypeptide(L)'
;MNDDGQPMDGGNNNEYGNEDFDGNMGDGMGDGQDMNGNNGGNDGGDDPDVDQYFDDAGDIGYLPADHPLMQRLQNALTKQLTDEHERIDLQLREKEEEVRKIKKKREETGVQLYGVQHQLAKMQTTFERTHDNYNIVQKYRMDAEKQHEILQKQYEQKKEEADEQLKRVLKAQEELNQLNRTLKQVEEYNEVMKSEISIIRRTTYRAEENVVNLEKSKKKQDLLIDTMNEEIKRLNEQKTLYQAQLISQKEETAAARNTLKEAAIEIEKIIMSKKTLLEDWQKSLFGMQQRDKALQAIRELIKQKNDEILQVQSEITGVSNETRKEQEISEKLHDKLQKCKSEQDFLKARKDEIENEKKRLNEQYIMLKNSLNSTESESQRMEVEKNNVDDKMQVLEKSIMQLHTKTKAIRDDILNHASQQKTIEKSSANLMKQTKVAYENISKKEVEIEDISNEISRVRIDNLNTQSQNELLQKKLNDLISELKEKEREVERFETEIKQRHVKIAKKQHKVDRLNRQLAELSKNGEDENSGPLEAKKNNIEKEINEMEENITQIQKEWIANQTELIEQQNTLSNLNKACDDLRTSKTILEQKKLRLNNSVQSYEKDIRQLEVALKNLDFEMNKLNDLYYKNTAQQTKMTNDNFNIENEFKQKLKELENESIKLENSIATLKEEKADILAEIVEAERQILLWERKIQLEKEMQDALDPNIGQTEIVAMKKEIHRMELRYEQLRKKQEQMIKDMERAVFKRETIQLKYLPKVEKKNAQDKSSQGKLSRQIANLKQTLRHTTENTMQLDTTIEQRLKELEQVNDEIEQARNDSTNYEENNQKVQIELLATKLDKSKNQFDVMKFQNLSKRYDEVATNKFRSTMREEQAFKSLEDARTQNAIIEEIIDKIRSDNPQFDIILSRLVGW
;
A
#
# COMPACT_ATOMS: atom_id res chain seq x y z
N MET A 1 39.83 32.61 -58.66
CA MET A 1 41.19 33.15 -58.61
C MET A 1 42.10 32.09 -59.18
N ASN A 2 42.67 32.39 -60.35
CA ASN A 2 44.06 32.19 -60.77
C ASN A 2 44.76 30.83 -60.50
N ASP A 3 45.45 30.19 -61.46
CA ASP A 3 45.63 30.53 -62.90
C ASP A 3 46.15 29.32 -63.71
N ASP A 4 46.05 29.44 -65.05
CA ASP A 4 46.83 28.80 -66.14
C ASP A 4 46.92 27.26 -66.30
N GLY A 5 46.94 26.79 -67.57
CA GLY A 5 47.17 25.37 -67.91
C GLY A 5 46.66 24.82 -69.26
N GLN A 6 46.59 25.64 -70.31
CA GLN A 6 46.22 25.33 -71.72
C GLN A 6 46.84 24.06 -72.38
N PRO A 7 46.41 23.62 -73.60
CA PRO A 7 45.17 23.90 -74.37
C PRO A 7 44.49 22.69 -75.11
N MET A 8 43.23 22.88 -75.56
CA MET A 8 42.55 22.50 -76.86
C MET A 8 42.99 21.25 -77.68
N ASP A 9 42.22 20.61 -78.58
CA ASP A 9 40.84 20.66 -79.13
C ASP A 9 40.55 19.25 -79.75
N GLY A 10 39.51 18.88 -80.52
CA GLY A 10 38.33 19.58 -81.07
C GLY A 10 38.12 19.32 -82.58
N GLY A 11 36.89 18.98 -83.01
CA GLY A 11 36.49 19.05 -84.45
C GLY A 11 36.14 17.75 -85.21
N ASN A 12 34.83 17.51 -85.30
CA ASN A 12 33.97 16.97 -86.38
C ASN A 12 34.50 16.63 -87.83
N ASN A 13 33.60 15.96 -88.57
CA ASN A 13 33.42 15.86 -90.05
C ASN A 13 34.03 14.65 -90.83
N ASN A 14 33.16 14.05 -91.66
CA ASN A 14 33.51 13.39 -92.93
C ASN A 14 33.87 14.44 -94.00
N GLU A 15 34.62 14.07 -95.05
CA GLU A 15 34.15 14.02 -96.46
C GLU A 15 35.29 13.54 -97.40
N TYR A 16 34.95 13.20 -98.65
CA TYR A 16 35.83 12.83 -99.78
C TYR A 16 36.62 11.51 -99.73
N GLY A 17 36.52 10.78 -100.84
CA GLY A 17 37.52 9.84 -101.34
C GLY A 17 37.64 10.05 -102.86
N ASN A 18 38.43 9.24 -103.58
CA ASN A 18 38.22 8.95 -105.01
C ASN A 18 39.15 7.84 -105.54
N GLU A 19 38.73 7.26 -106.67
CA GLU A 19 39.52 6.72 -107.79
C GLU A 19 40.48 5.53 -107.55
N ASP A 20 39.97 4.33 -107.88
CA ASP A 20 40.36 3.54 -109.07
C ASP A 20 41.84 3.42 -109.50
N PHE A 21 42.31 2.18 -109.73
CA PHE A 21 42.66 1.71 -111.08
C PHE A 21 42.84 0.17 -111.19
N ASP A 22 42.49 -0.40 -112.35
CA ASP A 22 42.79 -1.79 -112.76
C ASP A 22 44.28 -2.01 -113.12
N GLY A 23 44.78 -3.27 -113.11
CA GLY A 23 46.24 -3.51 -113.16
C GLY A 23 46.84 -4.74 -113.86
N ASN A 24 46.07 -5.70 -114.39
CA ASN A 24 46.46 -6.75 -115.37
C ASN A 24 47.67 -7.73 -115.10
N MET A 25 47.61 -8.89 -115.75
CA MET A 25 48.62 -9.97 -115.82
C MET A 25 49.94 -9.59 -116.54
N GLY A 26 50.97 -10.46 -116.42
CA GLY A 26 51.89 -10.70 -117.54
C GLY A 26 53.29 -11.27 -117.22
N ASP A 27 53.58 -12.46 -117.78
CA ASP A 27 54.81 -12.92 -118.46
C ASP A 27 56.25 -12.58 -117.97
N GLY A 28 57.20 -13.49 -118.27
CA GLY A 28 58.52 -13.04 -118.75
C GLY A 28 59.75 -13.91 -118.48
N MET A 29 60.07 -14.83 -119.39
CA MET A 29 61.38 -15.52 -119.54
C MET A 29 62.57 -14.56 -119.79
N GLY A 30 63.83 -14.99 -119.54
CA GLY A 30 64.99 -14.46 -120.30
C GLY A 30 66.41 -14.50 -119.68
N ASP A 31 67.24 -15.43 -120.16
CA ASP A 31 68.72 -15.53 -120.35
C ASP A 31 69.72 -14.40 -119.90
N GLY A 32 71.01 -14.76 -119.65
CA GLY A 32 72.11 -13.75 -119.60
C GLY A 32 73.53 -14.08 -119.06
N GLN A 33 74.27 -15.05 -119.63
CA GLN A 33 75.77 -15.11 -119.82
C GLN A 33 76.84 -14.81 -118.70
N ASP A 34 77.80 -15.76 -118.59
CA ASP A 34 79.29 -15.61 -118.60
C ASP A 34 80.08 -14.95 -117.41
N MET A 35 81.33 -15.35 -117.05
CA MET A 35 82.27 -16.40 -117.53
C MET A 35 83.46 -16.72 -116.55
N ASN A 36 84.02 -17.93 -116.70
CA ASN A 36 85.45 -18.36 -116.54
C ASN A 36 86.09 -18.77 -115.16
N GLY A 37 86.44 -20.08 -115.06
CA GLY A 37 87.67 -20.62 -114.44
C GLY A 37 87.58 -21.32 -113.05
N ASN A 38 88.28 -22.44 -112.75
CA ASN A 38 88.97 -23.44 -113.59
C ASN A 38 89.26 -24.76 -112.82
N ASN A 39 89.51 -25.87 -113.54
CA ASN A 39 89.95 -27.23 -113.11
C ASN A 39 89.00 -28.05 -112.20
N GLY A 40 88.73 -29.34 -112.48
CA GLY A 40 89.09 -30.15 -113.66
C GLY A 40 89.06 -31.66 -113.40
N GLY A 41 88.80 -32.46 -114.45
CA GLY A 41 88.99 -33.92 -114.45
C GLY A 41 87.71 -34.77 -114.49
N ASN A 42 87.32 -35.22 -115.69
CA ASN A 42 86.52 -36.42 -115.89
C ASN A 42 87.31 -37.37 -116.80
N ASP A 43 87.50 -38.62 -116.36
CA ASP A 43 88.25 -39.65 -117.09
C ASP A 43 87.39 -40.37 -118.14
N GLY A 44 88.06 -41.06 -119.08
CA GLY A 44 87.41 -42.00 -120.01
C GLY A 44 87.49 -41.61 -121.48
N GLY A 45 88.71 -41.54 -122.03
CA GLY A 45 88.95 -41.75 -123.46
C GLY A 45 89.41 -43.20 -123.71
N ASP A 46 89.29 -43.66 -124.96
CA ASP A 46 89.51 -45.06 -125.35
C ASP A 46 90.99 -45.49 -125.54
N ASP A 47 91.14 -46.82 -125.62
CA ASP A 47 92.22 -47.66 -126.15
C ASP A 47 93.59 -47.82 -125.44
N PRO A 48 94.21 -49.03 -125.53
CA PRO A 48 95.54 -49.34 -125.01
C PRO A 48 96.62 -49.52 -126.11
N ASP A 49 97.88 -49.42 -125.69
CA ASP A 49 99.04 -50.25 -126.11
C ASP A 49 100.29 -49.73 -125.35
N VAL A 50 101.38 -50.43 -125.03
CA VAL A 50 101.80 -51.83 -124.81
C VAL A 50 103.36 -51.79 -124.82
N ASP A 51 104.04 -52.72 -124.12
CA ASP A 51 105.49 -53.06 -124.25
C ASP A 51 106.61 -52.07 -123.76
N GLN A 52 107.81 -52.49 -123.28
CA GLN A 52 108.31 -53.79 -122.75
C GLN A 52 109.77 -53.71 -122.14
N TYR A 53 110.14 -54.68 -121.26
CA TYR A 53 111.49 -55.16 -120.79
C TYR A 53 112.60 -54.15 -120.28
N PHE A 54 113.75 -54.54 -119.66
CA PHE A 54 114.12 -55.44 -118.51
C PHE A 54 115.67 -55.56 -118.39
N ASP A 55 116.26 -55.77 -117.18
CA ASP A 55 117.53 -56.50 -116.82
C ASP A 55 118.87 -56.23 -117.60
N ASP A 56 120.05 -56.81 -117.30
CA ASP A 56 120.78 -57.23 -116.06
C ASP A 56 122.28 -57.47 -116.50
N ALA A 57 123.22 -57.79 -115.59
CA ALA A 57 124.61 -58.15 -115.96
C ALA A 57 125.38 -59.06 -114.97
N GLY A 58 126.01 -60.15 -115.45
CA GLY A 58 126.97 -60.94 -114.66
C GLY A 58 127.75 -62.04 -115.41
N ASP A 59 129.01 -62.28 -115.01
CA ASP A 59 129.91 -63.42 -115.35
C ASP A 59 131.26 -63.26 -114.56
N ILE A 60 132.12 -64.25 -114.25
CA ILE A 60 132.03 -65.73 -114.26
C ILE A 60 132.96 -66.37 -113.19
N GLY A 61 132.53 -67.45 -112.52
CA GLY A 61 133.40 -68.50 -111.96
C GLY A 61 134.43 -68.16 -110.87
N TYR A 62 135.41 -69.02 -110.56
CA TYR A 62 135.38 -70.51 -110.59
C TYR A 62 136.52 -71.15 -109.76
N LEU A 63 136.19 -72.17 -108.94
CA LEU A 63 137.07 -73.28 -108.54
C LEU A 63 136.16 -74.52 -108.25
N PRO A 64 136.61 -75.79 -108.40
CA PRO A 64 135.69 -76.94 -108.56
C PRO A 64 134.87 -77.38 -107.33
N ALA A 65 133.80 -78.15 -107.58
CA ALA A 65 132.67 -78.30 -106.66
C ALA A 65 132.69 -79.53 -105.72
N ASP A 66 133.19 -80.69 -106.15
CA ASP A 66 132.78 -82.00 -105.58
C ASP A 66 133.52 -82.44 -104.30
N HIS A 67 133.97 -81.51 -103.47
CA HIS A 67 134.57 -81.84 -102.17
C HIS A 67 133.46 -81.94 -101.08
N PRO A 68 133.28 -83.06 -100.36
CA PRO A 68 132.14 -83.27 -99.44
C PRO A 68 131.98 -82.26 -98.28
N LEU A 69 132.98 -81.42 -98.02
CA LEU A 69 132.92 -80.33 -97.04
C LEU A 69 132.43 -78.97 -97.62
N MET A 70 132.33 -78.84 -98.94
CA MET A 70 131.81 -77.64 -99.62
C MET A 70 130.29 -77.66 -99.83
N GLN A 71 129.68 -78.84 -99.93
CA GLN A 71 128.26 -79.01 -100.27
C GLN A 71 127.31 -78.30 -99.28
N ARG A 72 127.64 -78.31 -97.98
CA ARG A 72 126.91 -77.54 -96.95
C ARG A 72 127.12 -76.02 -97.05
N LEU A 73 128.26 -75.57 -97.58
CA LEU A 73 128.54 -74.14 -97.78
C LEU A 73 127.82 -73.62 -99.03
N GLN A 74 127.81 -74.40 -100.11
CA GLN A 74 127.06 -74.12 -101.33
C GLN A 74 125.55 -74.04 -101.05
N ASN A 75 124.99 -75.02 -100.30
CA ASN A 75 123.59 -75.00 -99.92
C ASN A 75 123.20 -73.84 -98.99
N ALA A 76 124.14 -73.31 -98.19
CA ALA A 76 123.89 -72.11 -97.39
C ALA A 76 123.85 -70.84 -98.26
N LEU A 77 124.73 -70.76 -99.27
CA LEU A 77 124.81 -69.62 -100.19
C LEU A 77 123.64 -69.58 -101.18
N THR A 78 123.22 -70.73 -101.73
CA THR A 78 122.01 -70.78 -102.58
C THR A 78 120.75 -70.48 -101.79
N LYS A 79 120.64 -70.96 -100.54
CA LYS A 79 119.54 -70.60 -99.66
C LYS A 79 119.46 -69.08 -99.40
N GLN A 80 120.60 -68.42 -99.16
CA GLN A 80 120.62 -66.97 -98.96
C GLN A 80 120.04 -66.18 -100.15
N LEU A 81 120.20 -66.70 -101.38
CA LEU A 81 119.63 -66.08 -102.58
C LEU A 81 118.13 -66.40 -102.76
N THR A 82 117.66 -67.59 -102.38
CA THR A 82 116.22 -67.91 -102.43
C THR A 82 115.44 -67.17 -101.35
N ASP A 83 115.99 -67.01 -100.15
CA ASP A 83 115.32 -66.37 -99.01
C ASP A 83 115.05 -64.87 -99.28
N GLU A 84 115.92 -64.17 -100.04
CA GLU A 84 115.66 -62.78 -100.48
C GLU A 84 114.65 -62.71 -101.65
N HIS A 85 114.51 -63.75 -102.46
CA HIS A 85 113.50 -63.80 -103.52
C HIS A 85 112.09 -64.05 -102.95
N GLU A 86 111.94 -65.02 -102.03
CA GLU A 86 110.68 -65.26 -101.30
C GLU A 86 110.21 -64.01 -100.52
N ARG A 87 111.16 -63.22 -99.99
CA ARG A 87 110.88 -61.96 -99.28
C ARG A 87 110.20 -60.90 -100.18
N ILE A 88 110.62 -60.78 -101.44
CA ILE A 88 110.00 -59.83 -102.40
C ILE A 88 108.61 -60.33 -102.80
N ASP A 89 108.47 -61.64 -103.05
CA ASP A 89 107.21 -62.28 -103.44
C ASP A 89 106.14 -62.17 -102.33
N LEU A 90 106.56 -62.24 -101.06
CA LEU A 90 105.72 -61.94 -99.89
C LEU A 90 105.24 -60.48 -99.85
N GLN A 91 106.13 -59.52 -100.12
CA GLN A 91 105.77 -58.09 -100.13
C GLN A 91 104.77 -57.75 -101.24
N LEU A 92 104.88 -58.37 -102.41
CA LEU A 92 103.89 -58.23 -103.48
C LEU A 92 102.51 -58.72 -103.02
N ARG A 93 102.45 -59.92 -102.45
CA ARG A 93 101.22 -60.58 -102.00
C ARG A 93 100.54 -59.84 -100.83
N GLU A 94 101.31 -59.19 -99.94
CA GLU A 94 100.78 -58.29 -98.92
C GLU A 94 100.07 -57.05 -99.52
N LYS A 95 100.61 -56.47 -100.60
CA LYS A 95 100.03 -55.28 -101.24
C LYS A 95 98.72 -55.57 -101.99
N GLU A 96 98.62 -56.71 -102.67
CA GLU A 96 97.36 -57.14 -103.32
C GLU A 96 96.22 -57.34 -102.29
N GLU A 97 96.56 -57.97 -101.16
CA GLU A 97 95.66 -58.23 -100.05
C GLU A 97 95.20 -56.93 -99.36
N GLU A 98 96.06 -55.91 -99.23
CA GLU A 98 95.68 -54.56 -98.79
C GLU A 98 94.67 -53.89 -99.74
N VAL A 99 94.93 -53.92 -101.06
CA VAL A 99 94.02 -53.34 -102.08
C VAL A 99 92.64 -54.00 -102.02
N ARG A 100 92.60 -55.33 -101.85
CA ARG A 100 91.34 -56.08 -101.71
C ARG A 100 90.56 -55.67 -100.45
N LYS A 101 91.24 -55.47 -99.32
CA LYS A 101 90.65 -54.97 -98.07
C LYS A 101 90.10 -53.55 -98.20
N ILE A 102 90.77 -52.68 -98.95
CA ILE A 102 90.30 -51.30 -99.19
C ILE A 102 89.03 -51.28 -100.06
N LYS A 103 88.96 -52.08 -101.14
CA LYS A 103 87.76 -52.17 -101.99
C LYS A 103 86.53 -52.64 -101.19
N LYS A 104 86.67 -53.71 -100.39
CA LYS A 104 85.58 -54.21 -99.52
C LYS A 104 85.09 -53.16 -98.52
N LYS A 105 86.02 -52.43 -97.88
CA LYS A 105 85.66 -51.32 -96.97
C LYS A 105 84.88 -50.21 -97.68
N ARG A 106 85.22 -49.86 -98.93
CA ARG A 106 84.49 -48.86 -99.71
C ARG A 106 83.03 -49.28 -99.94
N GLU A 107 82.81 -50.55 -100.27
CA GLU A 107 81.47 -51.13 -100.48
C GLU A 107 80.67 -51.19 -99.17
N GLU A 108 81.30 -51.63 -98.07
CA GLU A 108 80.70 -51.63 -96.72
C GLU A 108 80.30 -50.22 -96.27
N THR A 109 81.17 -49.21 -96.47
CA THR A 109 80.84 -47.80 -96.19
C THR A 109 79.72 -47.28 -97.08
N GLY A 110 79.65 -47.70 -98.35
CA GLY A 110 78.57 -47.33 -99.27
C GLY A 110 77.20 -47.86 -98.81
N VAL A 111 77.13 -49.12 -98.38
CA VAL A 111 75.91 -49.73 -97.82
C VAL A 111 75.52 -49.06 -96.50
N GLN A 112 76.49 -48.73 -95.65
CA GLN A 112 76.24 -47.96 -94.42
C GLN A 112 75.69 -46.57 -94.71
N LEU A 113 76.24 -45.85 -95.70
CA LEU A 113 75.77 -44.53 -96.11
C LEU A 113 74.31 -44.58 -96.61
N TYR A 114 73.96 -45.56 -97.44
CA TYR A 114 72.58 -45.77 -97.88
C TYR A 114 71.65 -46.11 -96.70
N GLY A 115 72.11 -46.94 -95.74
CA GLY A 115 71.38 -47.22 -94.51
C GLY A 115 71.10 -45.97 -93.67
N VAL A 116 72.11 -45.10 -93.51
CA VAL A 116 71.98 -43.81 -92.81
C VAL A 116 71.07 -42.85 -93.58
N GLN A 117 71.14 -42.79 -94.91
CA GLN A 117 70.21 -41.99 -95.73
C GLN A 117 68.76 -42.46 -95.60
N HIS A 118 68.52 -43.78 -95.58
CA HIS A 118 67.18 -44.34 -95.38
C HIS A 118 66.66 -44.14 -93.95
N GLN A 119 67.53 -44.16 -92.94
CA GLN A 119 67.20 -43.77 -91.57
C GLN A 119 66.88 -42.26 -91.49
N LEU A 120 67.67 -41.40 -92.12
CA LEU A 120 67.45 -39.95 -92.15
C LEU A 120 66.11 -39.59 -92.80
N ALA A 121 65.79 -40.18 -93.95
CA ALA A 121 64.50 -39.99 -94.62
C ALA A 121 63.32 -40.42 -93.72
N LYS A 122 63.44 -41.57 -93.04
CA LYS A 122 62.46 -42.01 -92.03
C LYS A 122 62.34 -41.02 -90.88
N MET A 123 63.46 -40.50 -90.37
CA MET A 123 63.47 -39.51 -89.29
C MET A 123 62.82 -38.18 -89.72
N GLN A 124 63.04 -37.73 -90.96
CA GLN A 124 62.38 -36.56 -91.53
C GLN A 124 60.85 -36.77 -91.61
N THR A 125 60.38 -37.88 -92.18
CA THR A 125 58.93 -38.18 -92.22
C THR A 125 58.32 -38.35 -90.83
N THR A 126 59.05 -38.87 -89.83
CA THR A 126 58.56 -38.87 -88.44
C THR A 126 58.57 -37.47 -87.83
N PHE A 127 59.57 -36.64 -88.13
CA PHE A 127 59.66 -35.27 -87.63
C PHE A 127 58.49 -34.43 -88.15
N GLU A 128 58.22 -34.47 -89.45
CA GLU A 128 57.07 -33.83 -90.10
C GLU A 128 55.76 -34.26 -89.42
N ARG A 129 55.52 -35.56 -89.25
CA ARG A 129 54.34 -36.08 -88.54
C ARG A 129 54.25 -35.62 -87.09
N THR A 130 55.37 -35.54 -86.36
CA THR A 130 55.38 -35.00 -84.99
C THR A 130 55.17 -33.49 -84.95
N HIS A 131 55.59 -32.77 -85.99
CA HIS A 131 55.38 -31.33 -86.12
C HIS A 131 53.91 -31.01 -86.44
N ASP A 132 53.28 -31.77 -87.36
CA ASP A 132 51.85 -31.69 -87.63
C ASP A 132 51.02 -32.03 -86.38
N ASN A 133 51.37 -33.12 -85.68
CA ASN A 133 50.74 -33.47 -84.41
C ASN A 133 50.92 -32.38 -83.35
N TYR A 134 52.10 -31.76 -83.25
CA TYR A 134 52.34 -30.62 -82.35
C TYR A 134 51.46 -29.43 -82.73
N ASN A 135 51.34 -29.10 -84.02
CA ASN A 135 50.50 -28.00 -84.50
C ASN A 135 49.00 -28.27 -84.25
N ILE A 136 48.56 -29.53 -84.32
CA ILE A 136 47.20 -29.97 -83.96
C ILE A 136 46.97 -29.84 -82.45
N VAL A 137 47.90 -30.35 -81.62
CA VAL A 137 47.81 -30.25 -80.15
C VAL A 137 47.87 -28.79 -79.68
N GLN A 138 48.69 -27.95 -80.31
CA GLN A 138 48.78 -26.52 -80.03
C GLN A 138 47.47 -25.79 -80.35
N LYS A 139 46.78 -26.16 -81.45
CA LYS A 139 45.42 -25.66 -81.75
C LYS A 139 44.41 -26.10 -80.67
N TYR A 140 44.35 -27.38 -80.34
CA TYR A 140 43.47 -27.88 -79.27
C TYR A 140 43.76 -27.20 -77.92
N ARG A 141 45.03 -26.93 -77.59
CA ARG A 141 45.40 -26.20 -76.36
C ARG A 141 44.92 -24.75 -76.41
N MET A 142 45.12 -24.04 -77.52
CA MET A 142 44.64 -22.65 -77.68
C MET A 142 43.11 -22.54 -77.67
N ASP A 143 42.40 -23.51 -78.23
CA ASP A 143 40.93 -23.49 -78.23
C ASP A 143 40.37 -23.91 -76.86
N ALA A 144 41.06 -24.80 -76.12
CA ALA A 144 40.76 -25.08 -74.71
C ALA A 144 41.08 -23.87 -73.79
N GLU A 145 42.19 -23.16 -74.01
CA GLU A 145 42.55 -21.92 -73.31
C GLU A 145 41.46 -20.85 -73.52
N LYS A 146 40.99 -20.63 -74.75
CA LYS A 146 39.86 -19.72 -75.04
C LYS A 146 38.55 -20.18 -74.40
N GLN A 147 38.24 -21.48 -74.45
CA GLN A 147 37.03 -22.00 -73.80
C GLN A 147 37.10 -21.81 -72.28
N HIS A 148 38.26 -22.01 -71.66
CA HIS A 148 38.47 -21.74 -70.25
C HIS A 148 38.32 -20.25 -69.92
N GLU A 149 38.90 -19.34 -70.73
CA GLU A 149 38.75 -17.89 -70.57
C GLU A 149 37.27 -17.44 -70.67
N ILE A 150 36.52 -18.02 -71.62
CA ILE A 150 35.08 -17.77 -71.78
C ILE A 150 34.28 -18.30 -70.57
N LEU A 151 34.55 -19.53 -70.11
CA LEU A 151 33.90 -20.11 -68.93
C LEU A 151 34.25 -19.33 -67.65
N GLN A 152 35.49 -18.85 -67.51
CA GLN A 152 35.92 -18.05 -66.37
C GLN A 152 35.19 -16.70 -66.33
N LYS A 153 35.04 -16.03 -67.49
CA LYS A 153 34.24 -14.79 -67.60
C LYS A 153 32.76 -15.03 -67.31
N GLN A 154 32.18 -16.13 -67.79
CA GLN A 154 30.81 -16.52 -67.48
C GLN A 154 30.61 -16.87 -65.99
N TYR A 155 31.59 -17.54 -65.37
CA TYR A 155 31.58 -17.84 -63.95
C TYR A 155 31.63 -16.57 -63.09
N GLU A 156 32.55 -15.64 -63.40
CA GLU A 156 32.67 -14.40 -62.63
C GLU A 156 31.41 -13.53 -62.78
N GLN A 157 30.82 -13.44 -63.98
CA GLN A 157 29.52 -12.80 -64.20
C GLN A 157 28.39 -13.47 -63.39
N LYS A 158 28.33 -14.81 -63.35
CA LYS A 158 27.31 -15.55 -62.58
C LYS A 158 27.52 -15.44 -61.07
N LYS A 159 28.75 -15.26 -60.62
CA LYS A 159 29.12 -14.98 -59.23
C LYS A 159 28.74 -13.54 -58.85
N GLU A 160 29.01 -12.54 -59.69
CA GLU A 160 28.52 -11.17 -59.49
C GLU A 160 26.99 -11.09 -59.45
N GLU A 161 26.30 -11.79 -60.36
CA GLU A 161 24.83 -11.93 -60.33
C GLU A 161 24.35 -12.58 -59.02
N ALA A 162 25.02 -13.63 -58.55
CA ALA A 162 24.66 -14.32 -57.30
C ALA A 162 24.90 -13.44 -56.07
N ASP A 163 26.02 -12.71 -56.01
CA ASP A 163 26.31 -11.73 -54.96
C ASP A 163 25.31 -10.56 -54.98
N GLU A 164 24.84 -10.15 -56.16
CA GLU A 164 23.73 -9.20 -56.28
C GLU A 164 22.41 -9.78 -55.75
N GLN A 165 22.04 -11.02 -56.10
CA GLN A 165 20.84 -11.64 -55.54
C GLN A 165 20.96 -11.81 -54.03
N LEU A 166 22.13 -12.18 -53.50
CA LEU A 166 22.38 -12.27 -52.06
C LEU A 166 22.20 -10.91 -51.37
N LYS A 167 22.75 -9.82 -51.94
CA LYS A 167 22.54 -8.45 -51.44
C LYS A 167 21.07 -8.03 -51.50
N ARG A 168 20.32 -8.42 -52.54
CA ARG A 168 18.87 -8.17 -52.67
C ARG A 168 18.06 -8.97 -51.64
N VAL A 169 18.39 -10.25 -51.41
CA VAL A 169 17.76 -11.10 -50.39
C VAL A 169 18.05 -10.60 -48.97
N LEU A 170 19.29 -10.18 -48.68
CA LEU A 170 19.64 -9.60 -47.38
C LEU A 170 18.88 -8.29 -47.10
N LYS A 171 18.75 -7.41 -48.10
CA LYS A 171 17.90 -6.21 -47.99
C LYS A 171 16.42 -6.56 -47.77
N ALA A 172 15.87 -7.47 -48.58
CA ALA A 172 14.48 -7.91 -48.43
C ALA A 172 14.23 -8.58 -47.06
N GLN A 173 15.20 -9.32 -46.52
CA GLN A 173 15.14 -9.89 -45.17
C GLN A 173 15.23 -8.82 -44.08
N GLU A 174 16.04 -7.77 -44.27
CA GLU A 174 16.10 -6.64 -43.35
C GLU A 174 14.80 -5.80 -43.39
N GLU A 175 14.28 -5.50 -44.57
CA GLU A 175 12.97 -4.85 -44.78
C GLU A 175 11.84 -5.69 -44.16
N LEU A 176 11.83 -7.01 -44.36
CA LEU A 176 10.89 -7.94 -43.71
C LEU A 176 11.06 -7.95 -42.18
N ASN A 177 12.29 -7.91 -41.67
CA ASN A 177 12.55 -7.82 -40.23
C ASN A 177 12.08 -6.48 -39.64
N GLN A 178 12.21 -5.38 -40.38
CA GLN A 178 11.67 -4.06 -39.99
C GLN A 178 10.14 -4.07 -40.03
N LEU A 179 9.53 -4.62 -41.08
CA LEU A 179 8.08 -4.75 -41.23
C LEU A 179 7.48 -5.67 -40.16
N ASN A 180 8.15 -6.76 -39.79
CA ASN A 180 7.72 -7.64 -38.70
C ASN A 180 7.83 -6.94 -37.33
N ARG A 181 8.81 -6.04 -37.14
CA ARG A 181 8.90 -5.21 -35.91
C ARG A 181 7.76 -4.20 -35.84
N THR A 182 7.45 -3.49 -36.93
CA THR A 182 6.33 -2.54 -36.95
C THR A 182 4.97 -3.23 -36.88
N LEU A 183 4.80 -4.38 -37.54
CA LEU A 183 3.62 -5.22 -37.40
C LEU A 183 3.42 -5.67 -35.96
N LYS A 184 4.45 -6.22 -35.29
CA LYS A 184 4.38 -6.63 -33.88
C LYS A 184 4.05 -5.45 -32.96
N GLN A 185 4.63 -4.26 -33.21
CA GLN A 185 4.30 -3.04 -32.47
C GLN A 185 2.82 -2.62 -32.68
N VAL A 186 2.28 -2.80 -33.89
CA VAL A 186 0.87 -2.53 -34.20
C VAL A 186 -0.06 -3.59 -33.60
N GLU A 187 0.35 -4.86 -33.54
CA GLU A 187 -0.40 -5.93 -32.86
C GLU A 187 -0.43 -5.72 -31.35
N GLU A 188 0.70 -5.38 -30.73
CA GLU A 188 0.79 -5.00 -29.31
C GLU A 188 -0.08 -3.78 -29.01
N TYR A 189 -0.01 -2.73 -29.84
CA TYR A 189 -0.87 -1.56 -29.71
C TYR A 189 -2.36 -1.90 -29.90
N ASN A 190 -2.70 -2.81 -30.82
CA ASN A 190 -4.08 -3.24 -31.05
C ASN A 190 -4.65 -4.08 -29.89
N GLU A 191 -3.88 -4.99 -29.30
CA GLU A 191 -4.32 -5.71 -28.09
C GLU A 191 -4.39 -4.79 -26.86
N VAL A 192 -3.47 -3.82 -26.72
CA VAL A 192 -3.58 -2.77 -25.70
C VAL A 192 -4.87 -1.96 -25.92
N MET A 193 -5.10 -1.41 -27.11
CA MET A 193 -6.33 -0.66 -27.46
C MET A 193 -7.60 -1.50 -27.27
N LYS A 194 -7.59 -2.78 -27.61
CA LYS A 194 -8.70 -3.71 -27.39
C LYS A 194 -8.94 -4.00 -25.90
N SER A 195 -7.88 -4.06 -25.08
CA SER A 195 -7.99 -4.16 -23.63
C SER A 195 -8.50 -2.85 -23.02
N GLU A 196 -8.04 -1.69 -23.48
CA GLU A 196 -8.50 -0.36 -23.08
C GLU A 196 -9.96 -0.14 -23.46
N ILE A 197 -10.38 -0.44 -24.70
CA ILE A 197 -11.79 -0.41 -25.13
C ILE A 197 -12.66 -1.34 -24.29
N SER A 198 -12.12 -2.49 -23.85
CA SER A 198 -12.83 -3.42 -22.96
C SER A 198 -12.93 -2.90 -21.52
N ILE A 199 -11.91 -2.20 -21.03
CA ILE A 199 -11.92 -1.49 -19.73
C ILE A 199 -12.90 -0.32 -19.81
N ILE A 200 -12.80 0.52 -20.84
CA ILE A 200 -13.67 1.67 -21.12
C ILE A 200 -15.13 1.21 -21.17
N ARG A 201 -15.46 0.16 -21.94
CA ARG A 201 -16.83 -0.42 -21.98
C ARG A 201 -17.30 -0.88 -20.60
N ARG A 202 -16.43 -1.51 -19.79
CA ARG A 202 -16.78 -1.89 -18.41
C ARG A 202 -16.96 -0.68 -17.50
N THR A 203 -16.18 0.39 -17.66
CA THR A 203 -16.35 1.63 -16.89
C THR A 203 -17.55 2.44 -17.33
N THR A 204 -17.89 2.48 -18.63
CA THR A 204 -19.11 3.13 -19.12
C THR A 204 -20.34 2.36 -18.69
N TYR A 205 -20.39 1.02 -18.81
CA TYR A 205 -21.53 0.24 -18.31
C TYR A 205 -21.69 0.35 -16.78
N ARG A 206 -20.59 0.37 -16.01
CA ARG A 206 -20.66 0.65 -14.56
C ARG A 206 -21.08 2.08 -14.25
N ALA A 207 -20.70 3.07 -15.08
CA ALA A 207 -21.15 4.45 -14.93
C ALA A 207 -22.63 4.61 -15.29
N GLU A 208 -23.10 3.98 -16.36
CA GLU A 208 -24.52 3.90 -16.75
C GLU A 208 -25.36 3.20 -15.67
N GLU A 209 -24.89 2.07 -15.14
CA GLU A 209 -25.55 1.39 -14.02
C GLU A 209 -25.61 2.30 -12.77
N ASN A 210 -24.52 2.99 -12.43
CA ASN A 210 -24.49 3.95 -11.35
C ASN A 210 -25.44 5.13 -11.60
N VAL A 211 -25.50 5.68 -12.82
CA VAL A 211 -26.44 6.76 -13.20
C VAL A 211 -27.88 6.26 -13.08
N VAL A 212 -28.22 5.10 -13.64
CA VAL A 212 -29.57 4.51 -13.54
C VAL A 212 -29.95 4.20 -12.08
N ASN A 213 -28.99 3.83 -11.22
CA ASN A 213 -29.24 3.64 -9.80
C ASN A 213 -29.37 4.97 -9.03
N LEU A 214 -28.62 6.01 -9.41
CA LEU A 214 -28.81 7.37 -8.93
C LEU A 214 -30.15 7.95 -9.38
N GLU A 215 -30.61 7.71 -10.61
CA GLU A 215 -31.93 8.10 -11.11
C GLU A 215 -33.05 7.40 -10.34
N LYS A 216 -32.94 6.09 -10.06
CA LYS A 216 -33.88 5.38 -9.18
C LYS A 216 -33.91 5.98 -7.78
N SER A 217 -32.76 6.36 -7.23
CA SER A 217 -32.66 7.02 -5.92
C SER A 217 -33.24 8.44 -5.95
N LYS A 218 -32.99 9.18 -7.02
CA LYS A 218 -33.48 10.55 -7.23
C LYS A 218 -34.99 10.55 -7.40
N LYS A 219 -35.55 9.66 -8.23
CA LYS A 219 -37.00 9.46 -8.35
C LYS A 219 -37.68 9.08 -7.03
N LYS A 220 -37.02 8.30 -6.15
CA LYS A 220 -37.49 8.06 -4.78
C LYS A 220 -37.43 9.31 -3.91
N GLN A 221 -36.38 10.11 -4.02
CA GLN A 221 -36.25 11.40 -3.34
C GLN A 221 -37.32 12.38 -3.81
N ASP A 222 -37.61 12.45 -5.09
CA ASP A 222 -38.59 13.37 -5.68
C ASP A 222 -40.01 12.98 -5.28
N LEU A 223 -40.37 11.69 -5.31
CA LEU A 223 -41.63 11.19 -4.73
C LEU A 223 -41.75 11.50 -3.23
N LEU A 224 -40.64 11.41 -2.48
CA LEU A 224 -40.63 11.79 -1.06
C LEU A 224 -40.82 13.31 -0.89
N ILE A 225 -40.17 14.13 -1.70
CA ILE A 225 -40.33 15.59 -1.72
C ILE A 225 -41.77 15.97 -2.05
N ASP A 226 -42.41 15.32 -3.03
CA ASP A 226 -43.81 15.55 -3.37
C ASP A 226 -44.74 15.20 -2.19
N THR A 227 -44.59 14.02 -1.57
CA THR A 227 -45.38 13.68 -0.37
C THR A 227 -45.15 14.63 0.81
N MET A 228 -43.90 15.08 1.03
CA MET A 228 -43.58 16.09 2.04
C MET A 228 -44.19 17.46 1.69
N ASN A 229 -44.22 17.86 0.42
CA ASN A 229 -44.87 19.08 -0.03
C ASN A 229 -46.39 19.02 0.14
N GLU A 230 -47.03 17.88 -0.13
CA GLU A 230 -48.45 17.65 0.17
C GLU A 230 -48.75 17.69 1.67
N GLU A 231 -47.91 17.08 2.52
CA GLU A 231 -48.05 17.20 3.97
C GLU A 231 -47.84 18.63 4.48
N ILE A 232 -46.82 19.34 3.97
CA ILE A 232 -46.57 20.76 4.29
C ILE A 232 -47.76 21.63 3.85
N LYS A 233 -48.36 21.34 2.69
CA LYS A 233 -49.57 22.03 2.22
C LYS A 233 -50.75 21.76 3.17
N ARG A 234 -51.05 20.50 3.47
CA ARG A 234 -52.12 20.10 4.42
C ARG A 234 -51.92 20.73 5.80
N LEU A 235 -50.69 20.77 6.30
CA LEU A 235 -50.35 21.37 7.60
C LEU A 235 -50.48 22.90 7.57
N ASN A 236 -50.15 23.58 6.46
CA ASN A 236 -50.39 25.01 6.30
C ASN A 236 -51.87 25.35 6.15
N GLU A 237 -52.66 24.52 5.48
CA GLU A 237 -54.13 24.65 5.40
C GLU A 237 -54.77 24.49 6.79
N GLN A 238 -54.38 23.45 7.55
CA GLN A 238 -54.79 23.26 8.95
C GLN A 238 -54.35 24.43 9.85
N LYS A 239 -53.11 24.90 9.73
CA LYS A 239 -52.60 26.06 10.45
C LYS A 239 -53.42 27.32 10.14
N THR A 240 -53.77 27.54 8.88
CA THR A 240 -54.60 28.68 8.45
C THR A 240 -56.01 28.59 9.05
N LEU A 241 -56.62 27.40 9.05
CA LEU A 241 -57.90 27.13 9.71
C LEU A 241 -57.84 27.45 11.22
N TYR A 242 -56.83 26.93 11.92
CA TYR A 242 -56.66 27.16 13.36
C TYR A 242 -56.32 28.63 13.68
N GLN A 243 -55.60 29.33 12.80
CA GLN A 243 -55.36 30.77 12.95
C GLN A 243 -56.64 31.58 12.79
N ALA A 244 -57.51 31.24 11.82
CA ALA A 244 -58.82 31.88 11.66
C ALA A 244 -59.74 31.62 12.88
N GLN A 245 -59.78 30.38 13.37
CA GLN A 245 -60.51 30.02 14.60
C GLN A 245 -59.98 30.78 15.82
N LEU A 246 -58.65 30.90 15.98
CA LEU A 246 -58.03 31.63 17.09
C LEU A 246 -58.31 33.15 17.02
N ILE A 247 -58.43 33.73 15.82
CA ILE A 247 -58.83 35.14 15.64
C ILE A 247 -60.29 35.32 16.05
N SER A 248 -61.20 34.50 15.51
CA SER A 248 -62.62 34.51 15.86
C SER A 248 -62.85 34.34 17.38
N GLN A 249 -62.20 33.37 18.03
CA GLN A 249 -62.29 33.19 19.49
C GLN A 249 -61.70 34.37 20.29
N LYS A 250 -60.69 35.07 19.75
CA LYS A 250 -60.17 36.30 20.37
C LYS A 250 -61.14 37.47 20.24
N GLU A 251 -61.86 37.57 19.12
CA GLU A 251 -62.90 38.58 18.90
C GLU A 251 -64.12 38.31 19.78
N GLU A 252 -64.61 37.06 19.85
CA GLU A 252 -65.67 36.63 20.77
C GLU A 252 -65.29 36.89 22.24
N THR A 253 -64.09 36.50 22.68
CA THR A 253 -63.64 36.76 24.06
C THR A 253 -63.23 38.22 24.30
N ALA A 254 -63.07 39.05 23.28
CA ALA A 254 -62.96 40.51 23.43
C ALA A 254 -64.35 41.14 23.60
N ALA A 255 -65.33 40.72 22.81
CA ALA A 255 -66.72 41.14 22.95
C ALA A 255 -67.28 40.76 24.33
N ALA A 256 -67.10 39.51 24.77
CA ALA A 256 -67.51 39.04 26.10
C ALA A 256 -66.79 39.77 27.26
N ARG A 257 -65.54 40.23 27.06
CA ARG A 257 -64.86 41.10 28.04
C ARG A 257 -65.40 42.53 28.04
N ASN A 258 -65.87 43.03 26.92
CA ASN A 258 -66.47 44.37 26.85
C ASN A 258 -67.87 44.37 27.47
N THR A 259 -68.71 43.38 27.20
CA THR A 259 -70.01 43.25 27.89
C THR A 259 -69.85 43.02 29.40
N LEU A 260 -68.82 42.28 29.84
CA LEU A 260 -68.46 42.20 31.27
C LEU A 260 -68.02 43.55 31.87
N LYS A 261 -67.28 44.39 31.14
CA LYS A 261 -66.93 45.75 31.59
C LYS A 261 -68.15 46.66 31.66
N GLU A 262 -69.04 46.59 30.66
CA GLU A 262 -70.29 47.35 30.62
C GLU A 262 -71.19 46.96 31.79
N ALA A 263 -71.33 45.65 32.06
CA ALA A 263 -72.03 45.14 33.23
C ALA A 263 -71.38 45.57 34.56
N ALA A 264 -70.04 45.56 34.66
CA ALA A 264 -69.33 46.04 35.85
C ALA A 264 -69.54 47.55 36.08
N ILE A 265 -69.49 48.36 35.02
CA ILE A 265 -69.80 49.80 35.06
C ILE A 265 -71.25 50.04 35.49
N GLU A 266 -72.20 49.22 35.03
CA GLU A 266 -73.60 49.32 35.46
C GLU A 266 -73.79 48.91 36.92
N ILE A 267 -73.07 47.88 37.38
CA ILE A 267 -73.02 47.49 38.80
C ILE A 267 -72.43 48.62 39.65
N GLU A 268 -71.37 49.30 39.20
CA GLU A 268 -70.82 50.47 39.90
C GLU A 268 -71.82 51.64 39.95
N LYS A 269 -72.57 51.92 38.88
CA LYS A 269 -73.68 52.90 38.90
C LYS A 269 -74.77 52.50 39.90
N ILE A 270 -75.14 51.22 39.96
CA ILE A 270 -76.15 50.70 40.90
C ILE A 270 -75.65 50.82 42.35
N ILE A 271 -74.37 50.52 42.61
CA ILE A 271 -73.75 50.69 43.94
C ILE A 271 -73.71 52.17 44.33
N MET A 272 -73.34 53.07 43.42
CA MET A 272 -73.35 54.52 43.65
C MET A 272 -74.78 55.04 43.90
N SER A 273 -75.76 54.60 43.11
CA SER A 273 -77.18 54.91 43.30
C SER A 273 -77.69 54.44 44.67
N LYS A 274 -77.38 53.19 45.05
CA LYS A 274 -77.69 52.64 46.38
C LYS A 274 -77.01 53.43 47.51
N LYS A 275 -75.77 53.90 47.32
CA LYS A 275 -75.07 54.74 48.29
C LYS A 275 -75.76 56.09 48.46
N THR A 276 -76.08 56.79 47.37
CA THR A 276 -76.82 58.07 47.41
C THR A 276 -78.18 57.89 48.09
N LEU A 277 -78.92 56.84 47.74
CA LEU A 277 -80.22 56.53 48.35
C LEU A 277 -80.10 56.23 49.86
N LEU A 278 -79.04 55.55 50.30
CA LEU A 278 -78.75 55.32 51.72
C LEU A 278 -78.36 56.63 52.44
N GLU A 279 -77.58 57.51 51.79
CA GLU A 279 -77.26 58.84 52.33
C GLU A 279 -78.51 59.72 52.45
N ASP A 280 -79.41 59.70 51.47
CA ASP A 280 -80.66 60.47 51.50
C ASP A 280 -81.70 59.88 52.49
N TRP A 281 -81.71 58.56 52.66
CA TRP A 281 -82.45 57.89 53.73
C TRP A 281 -81.88 58.25 55.12
N GLN A 282 -80.56 58.28 55.28
CA GLN A 282 -79.92 58.74 56.52
C GLN A 282 -80.19 60.22 56.81
N LYS A 283 -80.17 61.11 55.80
CA LYS A 283 -80.58 62.52 55.94
C LYS A 283 -82.05 62.62 56.38
N SER A 284 -82.93 61.80 55.80
CA SER A 284 -84.36 61.73 56.14
C SER A 284 -84.59 61.22 57.56
N LEU A 285 -83.84 60.20 57.99
CA LEU A 285 -83.86 59.64 59.35
C LEU A 285 -83.32 60.63 60.38
N PHE A 286 -82.22 61.33 60.09
CA PHE A 286 -81.69 62.41 60.93
C PHE A 286 -82.69 63.58 61.03
N GLY A 287 -83.29 63.97 59.90
CA GLY A 287 -84.36 64.96 59.87
C GLY A 287 -85.64 64.51 60.58
N MET A 288 -85.86 63.21 60.78
CA MET A 288 -86.90 62.67 61.65
C MET A 288 -86.49 62.77 63.12
N GLN A 289 -85.30 62.29 63.48
CA GLN A 289 -84.76 62.39 64.84
C GLN A 289 -84.70 63.84 65.34
N GLN A 290 -84.40 64.81 64.45
CA GLN A 290 -84.39 66.23 64.77
C GLN A 290 -85.81 66.80 64.96
N ARG A 291 -86.81 66.31 64.20
CA ARG A 291 -88.23 66.60 64.46
C ARG A 291 -88.69 65.98 65.77
N ASP A 292 -88.31 64.75 66.09
CA ASP A 292 -88.67 64.09 67.35
C ASP A 292 -88.07 64.80 68.57
N LYS A 293 -86.82 65.26 68.48
CA LYS A 293 -86.20 66.13 69.50
C LYS A 293 -86.96 67.45 69.68
N ALA A 294 -87.39 68.09 68.59
CA ALA A 294 -88.22 69.29 68.67
C ALA A 294 -89.61 69.00 69.28
N LEU A 295 -90.21 67.86 68.94
CA LEU A 295 -91.50 67.41 69.48
C LEU A 295 -91.38 67.06 70.98
N GLN A 296 -90.26 66.47 71.42
CA GLN A 296 -89.96 66.28 72.83
C GLN A 296 -89.79 67.61 73.57
N ALA A 297 -89.02 68.56 73.03
CA ALA A 297 -88.89 69.88 73.63
C ALA A 297 -90.24 70.63 73.73
N ILE A 298 -91.12 70.47 72.73
CA ILE A 298 -92.50 70.99 72.78
C ILE A 298 -93.33 70.27 73.86
N ARG A 299 -93.18 68.95 74.05
CA ARG A 299 -93.84 68.22 75.15
C ARG A 299 -93.34 68.65 76.52
N GLU A 300 -92.04 68.94 76.67
CA GLU A 300 -91.45 69.45 77.90
C GLU A 300 -91.92 70.89 78.20
N LEU A 301 -92.04 71.76 77.18
CA LEU A 301 -92.68 73.08 77.31
C LEU A 301 -94.16 72.98 77.68
N ILE A 302 -94.92 72.06 77.07
CA ILE A 302 -96.33 71.80 77.44
C ILE A 302 -96.41 71.31 78.89
N LYS A 303 -95.49 70.45 79.34
CA LYS A 303 -95.43 70.03 80.74
C LYS A 303 -95.14 71.23 81.66
N GLN A 304 -94.13 72.05 81.36
CA GLN A 304 -93.84 73.26 82.13
C GLN A 304 -95.04 74.21 82.20
N LYS A 305 -95.81 74.37 81.11
CA LYS A 305 -97.05 75.18 81.14
C LYS A 305 -98.19 74.52 81.93
N ASN A 306 -98.28 73.19 81.97
CA ASN A 306 -99.22 72.51 82.88
C ASN A 306 -98.79 72.63 84.35
N ASP A 307 -97.48 72.60 84.63
CA ASP A 307 -96.92 72.79 85.97
C ASP A 307 -97.12 74.25 86.44
N GLU A 308 -96.97 75.25 85.55
CA GLU A 308 -97.38 76.66 85.79
C GLU A 308 -98.89 76.79 86.04
N ILE A 309 -99.73 76.12 85.26
CA ILE A 309 -101.20 76.12 85.47
C ILE A 309 -101.57 75.50 86.83
N LEU A 310 -100.87 74.43 87.24
CA LEU A 310 -101.03 73.85 88.59
C LEU A 310 -100.61 74.82 89.69
N GLN A 311 -99.52 75.58 89.49
CA GLN A 311 -99.13 76.62 90.43
C GLN A 311 -100.22 77.72 90.53
N VAL A 312 -100.71 78.23 89.40
CA VAL A 312 -101.80 79.24 89.39
C VAL A 312 -103.10 78.68 90.00
N GLN A 313 -103.42 77.40 89.80
CA GLN A 313 -104.54 76.74 90.49
C GLN A 313 -104.32 76.64 92.01
N SER A 314 -103.07 76.44 92.46
CA SER A 314 -102.71 76.45 93.89
C SER A 314 -102.83 77.86 94.50
N GLU A 315 -102.46 78.90 93.75
CA GLU A 315 -102.62 80.31 94.14
C GLU A 315 -104.12 80.69 94.21
N ILE A 316 -104.92 80.27 93.23
CA ILE A 316 -106.39 80.43 93.25
C ILE A 316 -107.03 79.70 94.45
N THR A 317 -106.57 78.48 94.81
CA THR A 317 -107.07 77.80 96.01
C THR A 317 -106.56 78.44 97.31
N GLY A 318 -105.39 79.08 97.31
CA GLY A 318 -104.94 79.94 98.40
C GLY A 318 -105.90 81.11 98.63
N VAL A 319 -106.10 81.95 97.61
CA VAL A 319 -107.00 83.11 97.64
C VAL A 319 -108.45 82.72 97.98
N SER A 320 -108.93 81.57 97.49
CA SER A 320 -110.25 81.04 97.82
C SER A 320 -110.37 80.65 99.31
N ASN A 321 -109.33 80.04 99.89
CA ASN A 321 -109.30 79.73 101.33
C ASN A 321 -109.18 80.98 102.21
N GLU A 322 -108.49 82.04 101.76
CA GLU A 322 -108.46 83.34 102.45
C GLU A 322 -109.82 84.03 102.40
N THR A 323 -110.47 84.01 101.23
CA THR A 323 -111.84 84.53 101.05
C THR A 323 -112.82 83.82 102.01
N ARG A 324 -112.69 82.51 102.22
CA ARG A 324 -113.52 81.76 103.17
C ARG A 324 -113.26 82.15 104.63
N LYS A 325 -112.01 82.39 105.02
CA LYS A 325 -111.67 82.88 106.37
C LYS A 325 -112.32 84.23 106.66
N GLU A 326 -112.36 85.12 105.67
CA GLU A 326 -112.97 86.45 105.84
C GLU A 326 -114.51 86.36 105.92
N GLN A 327 -115.13 85.43 105.18
CA GLN A 327 -116.56 85.11 105.35
C GLN A 327 -116.86 84.56 106.77
N GLU A 328 -116.02 83.65 107.27
CA GLU A 328 -116.10 83.13 108.64
C GLU A 328 -115.87 84.21 109.73
N ILE A 329 -115.28 85.37 109.41
CA ILE A 329 -115.14 86.52 110.31
C ILE A 329 -116.39 87.42 110.25
N SER A 330 -116.93 87.66 109.04
CA SER A 330 -118.17 88.40 108.81
C SER A 330 -119.37 87.76 109.54
N GLU A 331 -119.51 86.44 109.45
CA GLU A 331 -120.59 85.68 110.11
C GLU A 331 -120.53 85.82 111.65
N LYS A 332 -119.32 85.76 112.23
CA LYS A 332 -119.05 85.97 113.67
C LYS A 332 -119.25 87.43 114.13
N LEU A 333 -119.38 88.38 113.22
CA LEU A 333 -119.80 89.77 113.50
C LEU A 333 -121.32 89.93 113.45
N HIS A 334 -122.01 89.18 112.57
CA HIS A 334 -123.47 89.19 112.48
C HIS A 334 -124.14 88.67 113.77
N ASP A 335 -123.67 87.55 114.31
CA ASP A 335 -124.14 86.96 115.56
C ASP A 335 -124.03 87.91 116.77
N LYS A 336 -122.98 88.73 116.80
CA LYS A 336 -122.77 89.74 117.86
C LYS A 336 -123.80 90.87 117.76
N LEU A 337 -124.10 91.31 116.54
CA LEU A 337 -125.11 92.35 116.29
C LEU A 337 -126.52 91.91 116.75
N GLN A 338 -126.85 90.63 116.59
CA GLN A 338 -128.16 90.09 116.96
C GLN A 338 -128.33 89.90 118.47
N LYS A 339 -127.24 89.61 119.21
CA LYS A 339 -127.24 89.59 120.68
C LYS A 339 -127.38 91.00 121.29
N CYS A 340 -126.59 91.98 120.82
CA CYS A 340 -126.67 93.34 121.37
C CYS A 340 -128.06 94.00 121.22
N LYS A 341 -128.87 93.60 120.22
CA LYS A 341 -130.26 94.09 120.08
C LYS A 341 -131.21 93.56 121.16
N SER A 342 -131.01 92.33 121.66
CA SER A 342 -131.89 91.76 122.70
C SER A 342 -131.52 92.25 124.11
N GLU A 343 -130.26 92.61 124.34
CA GLU A 343 -129.82 93.30 125.58
C GLU A 343 -130.33 94.75 125.66
N GLN A 344 -130.51 95.42 124.51
CA GLN A 344 -130.89 96.83 124.44
C GLN A 344 -132.29 97.13 125.00
N ASP A 345 -133.26 96.23 124.82
CA ASP A 345 -134.63 96.42 125.32
C ASP A 345 -134.79 96.05 126.80
N PHE A 346 -133.97 95.12 127.31
CA PHE A 346 -133.90 94.83 128.76
C PHE A 346 -133.33 96.03 129.55
N LEU A 347 -132.30 96.70 129.00
CA LEU A 347 -131.65 97.84 129.64
C LEU A 347 -132.51 99.11 129.71
N LYS A 348 -133.56 99.25 128.89
CA LYS A 348 -134.52 100.37 129.00
C LYS A 348 -135.26 100.33 130.34
N ALA A 349 -135.77 99.17 130.73
CA ALA A 349 -136.51 99.00 131.99
C ALA A 349 -135.66 99.20 133.25
N ARG A 350 -134.33 99.02 133.15
CA ARG A 350 -133.37 99.15 134.27
C ARG A 350 -132.80 100.57 134.42
N LYS A 351 -133.01 101.46 133.44
CA LYS A 351 -132.43 102.80 133.44
C LYS A 351 -133.12 103.75 134.43
N ASP A 352 -134.45 103.67 134.52
CA ASP A 352 -135.27 104.59 135.32
C ASP A 352 -135.03 104.42 136.84
N GLU A 353 -134.58 103.24 137.28
CA GLU A 353 -134.11 103.01 138.66
C GLU A 353 -132.78 103.74 138.95
N ILE A 354 -131.84 103.74 138.00
CA ILE A 354 -130.47 104.22 138.19
C ILE A 354 -130.37 105.76 138.11
N GLU A 355 -131.33 106.42 137.45
CA GLU A 355 -131.38 107.89 137.32
C GLU A 355 -131.55 108.60 138.69
N ASN A 356 -132.06 107.90 139.70
CA ASN A 356 -132.16 108.39 141.07
C ASN A 356 -130.82 108.38 141.84
N GLU A 357 -129.90 107.45 141.56
CA GLU A 357 -128.72 107.23 142.42
C GLU A 357 -127.47 108.00 141.96
N LYS A 358 -127.29 108.27 140.65
CA LYS A 358 -126.05 108.90 140.16
C LYS A 358 -125.93 110.41 140.42
N LYS A 359 -126.98 111.07 140.93
CA LYS A 359 -126.86 112.41 141.56
C LYS A 359 -125.84 112.43 142.72
N ARG A 360 -125.49 111.27 143.30
CA ARG A 360 -124.57 111.13 144.44
C ARG A 360 -123.09 110.94 144.06
N LEU A 361 -122.71 110.88 142.78
CA LEU A 361 -121.32 110.55 142.37
C LEU A 361 -120.64 111.56 141.42
N ASN A 362 -121.22 112.74 141.21
CA ASN A 362 -120.64 113.79 140.35
C ASN A 362 -119.44 114.53 140.99
N GLU A 363 -119.11 114.22 142.25
CA GLU A 363 -118.12 114.94 143.07
C GLU A 363 -116.75 114.25 143.14
N GLN A 364 -116.59 113.07 142.54
CA GLN A 364 -115.30 112.36 142.40
C GLN A 364 -114.72 112.47 140.98
N TYR A 365 -114.78 113.70 140.46
CA TYR A 365 -113.57 114.49 140.19
C TYR A 365 -112.33 113.72 139.66
N ILE A 366 -112.12 113.77 138.34
CA ILE A 366 -110.98 114.43 137.66
C ILE A 366 -109.53 113.98 137.98
N MET A 367 -109.29 113.06 138.93
CA MET A 367 -107.97 112.82 139.52
C MET A 367 -106.95 112.09 138.61
N LEU A 368 -107.39 111.27 137.65
CA LEU A 368 -106.49 110.41 136.84
C LEU A 368 -106.28 110.89 135.38
N LYS A 369 -106.39 112.20 135.13
CA LYS A 369 -106.17 112.82 133.82
C LYS A 369 -104.68 112.90 133.37
N ASN A 370 -103.74 112.45 134.21
CA ASN A 370 -102.31 112.82 134.10
C ASN A 370 -101.32 111.69 133.70
N SER A 371 -101.78 110.49 133.34
CA SER A 371 -100.89 109.32 133.10
C SER A 371 -100.60 109.02 131.61
N LEU A 372 -100.52 110.04 130.76
CA LEU A 372 -100.59 109.88 129.29
C LEU A 372 -99.24 109.67 128.56
N ASN A 373 -98.13 110.23 129.05
CA ASN A 373 -97.07 110.72 128.14
C ASN A 373 -95.76 109.90 128.04
N SER A 374 -95.65 108.65 128.52
CA SER A 374 -94.31 108.04 128.76
C SER A 374 -93.82 106.95 127.79
N THR A 375 -94.68 106.30 126.99
CA THR A 375 -94.35 104.98 126.40
C THR A 375 -94.03 105.00 124.90
N GLU A 376 -94.03 106.16 124.25
CA GLU A 376 -93.98 106.29 122.78
C GLU A 376 -92.55 106.51 122.21
N SER A 377 -91.50 106.36 123.04
CA SER A 377 -90.13 106.79 122.69
C SER A 377 -89.08 105.68 122.50
N GLU A 378 -89.38 104.41 122.76
CA GLU A 378 -88.34 103.36 122.89
C GLU A 378 -87.93 102.70 121.56
N SER A 379 -88.87 102.52 120.62
CA SER A 379 -88.72 101.51 119.55
C SER A 379 -87.96 101.96 118.28
N GLN A 380 -87.53 103.23 118.16
CA GLN A 380 -86.78 103.73 117.00
C GLN A 380 -85.32 103.20 116.92
N ARG A 381 -84.95 102.24 117.79
CA ARG A 381 -83.55 101.88 118.07
C ARG A 381 -83.03 100.64 117.32
N MET A 382 -83.90 99.86 116.68
CA MET A 382 -83.58 98.57 116.03
C MET A 382 -83.10 98.69 114.57
N GLU A 383 -83.22 99.85 113.92
CA GLU A 383 -83.09 99.95 112.46
C GLU A 383 -81.64 100.09 111.94
N VAL A 384 -80.67 100.28 112.84
CA VAL A 384 -79.27 100.64 112.50
C VAL A 384 -78.37 99.43 112.21
N GLU A 385 -78.67 98.25 112.74
CA GLU A 385 -77.74 97.10 112.74
C GLU A 385 -77.59 96.42 111.37
N LYS A 386 -78.46 96.76 110.40
CA LYS A 386 -78.54 96.19 109.05
C LYS A 386 -77.29 96.45 108.18
N ASN A 387 -76.60 97.58 108.38
CA ASN A 387 -75.65 98.12 107.38
C ASN A 387 -74.22 97.54 107.43
N ASN A 388 -73.92 96.59 108.32
CA ASN A 388 -72.54 96.22 108.69
C ASN A 388 -72.03 94.89 108.10
N VAL A 389 -72.68 94.38 107.03
CA VAL A 389 -72.43 93.02 106.50
C VAL A 389 -71.92 93.00 105.05
N ASP A 390 -72.34 93.92 104.18
CA ASP A 390 -72.06 93.87 102.73
C ASP A 390 -70.58 94.02 102.34
N ASP A 391 -69.80 94.82 103.09
CA ASP A 391 -68.41 95.20 102.73
C ASP A 391 -67.43 94.03 102.59
N LYS A 392 -67.78 92.83 103.10
CA LYS A 392 -66.88 91.66 103.12
C LYS A 392 -66.82 90.89 101.80
N MET A 393 -67.67 91.19 100.82
CA MET A 393 -67.79 90.38 99.60
C MET A 393 -66.74 90.68 98.51
N GLN A 394 -66.10 91.86 98.50
CA GLN A 394 -65.28 92.31 97.35
C GLN A 394 -63.82 91.81 97.29
N VAL A 395 -63.29 91.16 98.33
CA VAL A 395 -61.83 90.91 98.44
C VAL A 395 -61.37 89.62 97.74
N LEU A 396 -62.24 88.62 97.55
CA LEU A 396 -61.84 87.25 97.20
C LEU A 396 -61.60 86.98 95.70
N GLU A 397 -62.23 87.72 94.78
CA GLU A 397 -62.17 87.41 93.34
C GLU A 397 -60.77 87.63 92.70
N LYS A 398 -59.95 88.51 93.28
CA LYS A 398 -58.77 89.07 92.59
C LYS A 398 -57.55 88.14 92.48
N SER A 399 -57.56 86.97 93.14
CA SER A 399 -56.36 86.12 93.30
C SER A 399 -56.17 85.01 92.27
N ILE A 400 -57.20 84.64 91.50
CA ILE A 400 -57.19 83.38 90.72
C ILE A 400 -56.43 83.52 89.37
N MET A 401 -56.35 84.74 88.83
CA MET A 401 -55.98 84.98 87.43
C MET A 401 -54.47 84.85 87.11
N GLN A 402 -53.59 84.75 88.11
CA GLN A 402 -52.12 84.79 87.90
C GLN A 402 -51.42 83.43 87.67
N LEU A 403 -52.08 82.30 87.97
CA LEU A 403 -51.40 80.99 87.95
C LEU A 403 -51.24 80.37 86.55
N HIS A 404 -52.05 80.77 85.57
CA HIS A 404 -52.22 79.98 84.34
C HIS A 404 -51.09 80.13 83.29
N THR A 405 -50.27 81.18 83.38
CA THR A 405 -49.30 81.56 82.32
C THR A 405 -47.93 80.88 82.42
N LYS A 406 -47.52 80.41 83.61
CA LYS A 406 -46.16 79.86 83.83
C LYS A 406 -45.96 78.43 83.33
N THR A 407 -47.03 77.64 83.23
CA THR A 407 -46.96 76.20 82.91
C THR A 407 -46.61 75.90 81.44
N LYS A 408 -46.73 76.87 80.53
CA LYS A 408 -46.53 76.64 79.08
C LYS A 408 -45.06 76.59 78.66
N ALA A 409 -44.17 77.35 79.32
CA ALA A 409 -42.80 77.60 78.82
C ALA A 409 -41.82 76.43 78.97
N ILE A 410 -42.05 75.49 79.90
CA ILE A 410 -41.04 74.48 80.30
C ILE A 410 -41.01 73.24 79.36
N ARG A 411 -41.95 73.10 78.43
CA ARG A 411 -42.05 71.91 77.55
C ARG A 411 -41.17 71.95 76.30
N ASP A 412 -40.85 73.14 75.79
CA ASP A 412 -40.28 73.27 74.44
C ASP A 412 -38.75 73.06 74.41
N ASP A 413 -38.04 73.31 75.52
CA ASP A 413 -36.56 73.18 75.59
C ASP A 413 -36.05 71.72 75.55
N ILE A 414 -36.85 70.75 76.04
CA ILE A 414 -36.42 69.35 76.21
C ILE A 414 -36.19 68.65 74.85
N LEU A 415 -36.81 69.14 73.77
CA LEU A 415 -36.87 68.44 72.49
C LEU A 415 -35.58 68.60 71.65
N ASN A 416 -34.76 69.61 71.92
CA ASN A 416 -33.61 69.97 71.07
C ASN A 416 -32.29 69.22 71.36
N HIS A 417 -32.13 68.60 72.52
CA HIS A 417 -30.81 68.10 72.96
C HIS A 417 -30.46 66.65 72.57
N ALA A 418 -31.37 65.90 71.94
CA ALA A 418 -31.20 64.46 71.71
C ALA A 418 -30.55 64.04 70.37
N SER A 419 -30.27 65.00 69.46
CA SER A 419 -30.04 64.69 68.02
C SER A 419 -28.58 64.75 67.54
N GLN A 420 -27.59 65.12 68.37
CA GLN A 420 -26.25 65.52 67.91
C GLN A 420 -25.05 64.71 68.48
N GLN A 421 -25.16 63.39 68.71
CA GLN A 421 -23.97 62.63 69.18
C GLN A 421 -23.79 61.22 68.58
N LYS A 422 -23.27 61.18 67.33
CA LYS A 422 -22.75 59.97 66.67
C LYS A 422 -21.77 60.34 65.53
N THR A 423 -20.46 60.06 65.66
CA THR A 423 -19.41 59.87 64.61
C THR A 423 -18.01 59.78 65.27
N ILE A 424 -16.96 59.32 64.53
CA ILE A 424 -15.56 59.03 64.95
C ILE A 424 -15.42 57.69 65.71
N GLU A 425 -15.00 56.54 65.16
CA GLU A 425 -14.50 56.10 63.82
C GLU A 425 -12.95 56.03 63.58
N LYS A 426 -12.53 54.91 62.94
CA LYS A 426 -11.27 54.66 62.17
C LYS A 426 -9.91 54.59 62.88
N SER A 427 -9.59 53.41 63.44
CA SER A 427 -8.20 52.95 63.67
C SER A 427 -7.91 51.45 63.44
N SER A 428 -8.93 50.60 63.26
CA SER A 428 -8.80 49.13 63.24
C SER A 428 -8.33 48.50 61.91
N ALA A 429 -8.31 49.25 60.81
CA ALA A 429 -8.46 48.71 59.45
C ALA A 429 -7.36 47.74 58.96
N ASN A 430 -6.08 47.96 59.31
CA ASN A 430 -4.98 47.14 58.76
C ASN A 430 -4.72 45.85 59.54
N LEU A 431 -4.82 45.87 60.87
CA LEU A 431 -4.71 44.66 61.68
C LEU A 431 -5.87 43.71 61.35
N MET A 432 -7.06 44.27 61.11
CA MET A 432 -8.21 43.56 60.56
C MET A 432 -7.89 42.70 59.32
N LYS A 433 -6.98 43.11 58.44
CA LYS A 433 -6.86 42.51 57.09
C LYS A 433 -6.14 41.17 57.05
N GLN A 434 -5.11 40.97 57.88
CA GLN A 434 -4.46 39.65 58.05
C GLN A 434 -5.31 38.74 58.94
N THR A 435 -5.90 39.30 60.01
CA THR A 435 -6.93 38.63 60.81
C THR A 435 -8.07 38.11 59.92
N LYS A 436 -8.55 38.89 58.94
CA LYS A 436 -9.65 38.52 58.06
C LYS A 436 -9.41 37.23 57.26
N VAL A 437 -8.19 36.96 56.79
CA VAL A 437 -7.92 35.74 55.99
C VAL A 437 -7.90 34.49 56.87
N ALA A 438 -7.36 34.59 58.09
CA ALA A 438 -7.44 33.51 59.08
C ALA A 438 -8.88 33.28 59.53
N TYR A 439 -9.59 34.36 59.91
CA TYR A 439 -11.00 34.30 60.29
C TYR A 439 -11.94 33.93 59.14
N GLU A 440 -11.62 34.18 57.87
CA GLU A 440 -12.45 33.71 56.74
C GLU A 440 -12.30 32.21 56.49
N ASN A 441 -11.15 31.61 56.82
CA ASN A 441 -10.98 30.16 56.71
C ASN A 441 -11.47 29.42 57.96
N ILE A 442 -11.34 30.03 59.15
CA ILE A 442 -12.01 29.57 60.38
C ILE A 442 -13.52 29.71 60.20
N SER A 443 -14.04 30.87 59.82
CA SER A 443 -15.47 31.11 59.57
C SER A 443 -16.06 30.22 58.48
N LYS A 444 -15.32 29.84 57.42
CA LYS A 444 -15.80 28.81 56.49
C LYS A 444 -15.97 27.44 57.15
N LYS A 445 -15.09 27.06 58.07
CA LYS A 445 -15.21 25.81 58.82
C LYS A 445 -16.23 25.89 59.96
N GLU A 446 -16.39 27.05 60.59
CA GLU A 446 -17.48 27.32 61.52
C GLU A 446 -18.82 27.30 60.79
N VAL A 447 -18.94 27.89 59.59
CA VAL A 447 -20.14 27.81 58.74
C VAL A 447 -20.39 26.39 58.24
N GLU A 448 -19.38 25.60 57.82
CA GLU A 448 -19.59 24.18 57.51
C GLU A 448 -20.09 23.39 58.75
N ILE A 449 -19.56 23.68 59.95
CA ILE A 449 -20.00 23.06 61.20
C ILE A 449 -21.39 23.54 61.62
N GLU A 450 -21.71 24.80 61.41
CA GLU A 450 -22.99 25.44 61.74
C GLU A 450 -24.07 25.05 60.74
N ASP A 451 -23.76 24.90 59.45
CA ASP A 451 -24.63 24.31 58.43
C ASP A 451 -24.92 22.85 58.74
N ILE A 452 -23.91 22.03 59.10
CA ILE A 452 -24.13 20.64 59.54
C ILE A 452 -24.93 20.60 60.85
N SER A 453 -24.68 21.53 61.79
CA SER A 453 -25.46 21.66 63.03
C SER A 453 -26.90 22.10 62.76
N ASN A 454 -27.12 22.96 61.76
CA ASN A 454 -28.42 23.42 61.30
C ASN A 454 -29.16 22.32 60.52
N GLU A 455 -28.49 21.49 59.72
CA GLU A 455 -29.07 20.30 59.11
C GLU A 455 -29.45 19.27 60.17
N ILE A 456 -28.57 18.97 61.14
CA ILE A 456 -28.88 18.09 62.28
C ILE A 456 -30.07 18.66 63.08
N SER A 457 -30.09 19.96 63.35
CA SER A 457 -31.19 20.62 64.06
C SER A 457 -32.48 20.62 63.26
N ARG A 458 -32.42 20.82 61.94
CA ARG A 458 -33.56 20.78 61.02
C ARG A 458 -34.13 19.37 60.90
N VAL A 459 -33.30 18.36 60.67
CA VAL A 459 -33.70 16.94 60.67
C VAL A 459 -34.25 16.53 62.03
N ARG A 460 -33.72 17.05 63.13
CA ARG A 460 -34.26 16.82 64.48
C ARG A 460 -35.59 17.53 64.72
N ILE A 461 -35.79 18.73 64.18
CA ILE A 461 -37.06 19.45 64.17
C ILE A 461 -38.08 18.73 63.28
N ASP A 462 -37.70 18.24 62.10
CA ASP A 462 -38.57 17.50 61.19
C ASP A 462 -38.95 16.12 61.75
N ASN A 463 -38.04 15.46 62.48
CA ASN A 463 -38.32 14.24 63.24
C ASN A 463 -39.25 14.53 64.44
N LEU A 464 -39.02 15.62 65.20
CA LEU A 464 -39.94 16.05 66.26
C LEU A 464 -41.30 16.51 65.72
N ASN A 465 -41.36 17.11 64.53
CA ASN A 465 -42.58 17.53 63.86
C ASN A 465 -43.36 16.32 63.34
N THR A 466 -42.70 15.33 62.74
CA THR A 466 -43.36 14.09 62.29
C THR A 466 -43.75 13.20 63.48
N GLN A 467 -42.96 13.16 64.56
CA GLN A 467 -43.35 12.51 65.81
C GLN A 467 -44.55 13.22 66.46
N SER A 468 -44.54 14.56 66.56
CA SER A 468 -45.66 15.37 67.06
C SER A 468 -46.91 15.23 66.19
N GLN A 469 -46.77 15.17 64.85
CA GLN A 469 -47.87 14.88 63.94
C GLN A 469 -48.41 13.45 64.14
N ASN A 470 -47.54 12.46 64.34
CA ASN A 470 -47.96 11.09 64.66
C ASN A 470 -48.68 11.02 66.02
N GLU A 471 -48.19 11.71 67.05
CA GLU A 471 -48.86 11.81 68.36
C GLU A 471 -50.21 12.55 68.26
N LEU A 472 -50.29 13.62 67.46
CA LEU A 472 -51.54 14.35 67.19
C LEU A 472 -52.54 13.51 66.36
N LEU A 473 -52.06 12.71 65.40
CA LEU A 473 -52.88 11.79 64.63
C LEU A 473 -53.35 10.60 65.48
N GLN A 474 -52.48 10.05 66.32
CA GLN A 474 -52.82 9.01 67.30
C GLN A 474 -53.85 9.53 68.31
N LYS A 475 -53.71 10.78 68.76
CA LYS A 475 -54.69 11.43 69.62
C LYS A 475 -56.01 11.65 68.89
N LYS A 476 -56.01 12.24 67.68
CA LYS A 476 -57.22 12.39 66.85
C LYS A 476 -57.90 11.06 66.56
N LEU A 477 -57.15 9.97 66.36
CA LEU A 477 -57.69 8.63 66.19
C LEU A 477 -58.37 8.13 67.47
N ASN A 478 -57.76 8.34 68.65
CA ASN A 478 -58.36 8.01 69.94
C ASN A 478 -59.60 8.87 70.25
N ASP A 479 -59.54 10.18 69.95
CA ASP A 479 -60.64 11.12 70.12
C ASP A 479 -61.82 10.71 69.21
N LEU A 480 -61.58 10.42 67.92
CA LEU A 480 -62.59 9.90 66.98
C LEU A 480 -63.13 8.52 67.39
N ILE A 481 -62.32 7.63 67.96
CA ILE A 481 -62.79 6.35 68.53
C ILE A 481 -63.65 6.57 69.78
N SER A 482 -63.39 7.63 70.56
CA SER A 482 -64.21 8.02 71.70
C SER A 482 -65.54 8.64 71.24
N GLU A 483 -65.51 9.55 70.26
CA GLU A 483 -66.70 10.12 69.62
C GLU A 483 -67.56 9.02 68.97
N LEU A 484 -66.95 8.07 68.25
CA LEU A 484 -67.66 6.92 67.68
C LEU A 484 -68.37 6.13 68.77
N LYS A 485 -67.68 5.79 69.87
CA LYS A 485 -68.27 5.06 71.02
C LYS A 485 -69.33 5.88 71.77
N GLU A 486 -69.24 7.20 71.77
CA GLU A 486 -70.28 8.06 72.33
C GLU A 486 -71.50 8.13 71.40
N LYS A 487 -71.30 8.20 70.08
CA LYS A 487 -72.38 8.12 69.09
C LYS A 487 -73.02 6.73 69.02
N GLU A 488 -72.27 5.65 69.22
CA GLU A 488 -72.81 4.30 69.42
C GLU A 488 -73.73 4.25 70.65
N ARG A 489 -73.32 4.83 71.79
CA ARG A 489 -74.18 4.96 72.98
C ARG A 489 -75.37 5.90 72.79
N GLU A 490 -75.22 6.99 72.03
CA GLU A 490 -76.36 7.84 71.67
C GLU A 490 -77.34 7.09 70.77
N VAL A 491 -76.87 6.33 69.78
CA VAL A 491 -77.71 5.48 68.93
C VAL A 491 -78.38 4.38 69.76
N GLU A 492 -77.70 3.74 70.71
CA GLU A 492 -78.31 2.75 71.62
C GLU A 492 -79.36 3.39 72.55
N ARG A 493 -79.11 4.62 73.03
CA ARG A 493 -80.11 5.44 73.76
C ARG A 493 -81.28 5.83 72.87
N PHE A 494 -81.06 6.25 71.63
CA PHE A 494 -82.12 6.57 70.69
C PHE A 494 -82.89 5.32 70.28
N GLU A 495 -82.26 4.16 70.08
CA GLU A 495 -82.95 2.89 69.85
C GLU A 495 -83.82 2.49 71.01
N THR A 496 -83.31 2.56 72.25
CA THR A 496 -84.09 2.23 73.45
C THR A 496 -85.20 3.25 73.70
N GLU A 497 -84.98 4.54 73.45
CA GLU A 497 -86.03 5.55 73.49
C GLU A 497 -87.05 5.38 72.36
N ILE A 498 -86.63 5.01 71.14
CA ILE A 498 -87.50 4.71 69.99
C ILE A 498 -88.35 3.48 70.30
N LYS A 499 -87.77 2.41 70.87
CA LYS A 499 -88.51 1.22 71.35
C LYS A 499 -89.52 1.61 72.43
N GLN A 500 -89.14 2.44 73.41
CA GLN A 500 -90.09 2.97 74.41
C GLN A 500 -91.15 3.90 73.81
N ARG A 501 -90.81 4.74 72.83
CA ARG A 501 -91.72 5.63 72.11
C ARG A 501 -92.70 4.81 71.28
N HIS A 502 -92.28 3.74 70.60
CA HIS A 502 -93.18 2.81 69.91
C HIS A 502 -94.16 2.14 70.89
N VAL A 503 -93.71 1.69 72.06
CA VAL A 503 -94.62 1.15 73.10
C VAL A 503 -95.57 2.24 73.65
N LYS A 504 -95.10 3.48 73.82
CA LYS A 504 -95.95 4.63 74.21
C LYS A 504 -96.91 5.03 73.09
N ILE A 505 -96.52 4.92 71.82
CA ILE A 505 -97.33 5.18 70.63
C ILE A 505 -98.41 4.11 70.49
N ALA A 506 -98.10 2.82 70.60
CA ALA A 506 -99.11 1.76 70.60
C ALA A 506 -100.14 1.95 71.73
N LYS A 507 -99.68 2.26 72.96
CA LYS A 507 -100.56 2.59 74.09
C LYS A 507 -101.37 3.88 73.88
N LYS A 508 -100.80 4.89 73.22
CA LYS A 508 -101.53 6.11 72.84
C LYS A 508 -102.51 5.85 71.70
N GLN A 509 -102.17 5.03 70.71
CA GLN A 509 -103.03 4.67 69.59
C GLN A 509 -104.28 3.98 70.12
N HIS A 510 -104.16 2.92 70.93
CA HIS A 510 -105.32 2.30 71.59
C HIS A 510 -106.15 3.28 72.45
N LYS A 511 -105.52 4.33 73.01
CA LYS A 511 -106.25 5.38 73.73
C LYS A 511 -106.90 6.42 72.79
N VAL A 512 -106.31 6.69 71.62
CA VAL A 512 -106.87 7.51 70.55
C VAL A 512 -108.01 6.77 69.85
N ASP A 513 -107.88 5.48 69.55
CA ASP A 513 -108.97 4.65 69.01
C ASP A 513 -110.18 4.64 69.97
N ARG A 514 -109.91 4.59 71.29
CA ARG A 514 -110.94 4.71 72.32
C ARG A 514 -111.52 6.13 72.42
N LEU A 515 -110.68 7.17 72.41
CA LEU A 515 -111.14 8.56 72.49
C LEU A 515 -111.85 9.03 71.22
N ASN A 516 -111.47 8.55 70.04
CA ASN A 516 -112.14 8.86 68.78
C ASN A 516 -113.54 8.25 68.72
N ARG A 517 -113.77 7.09 69.35
CA ARG A 517 -115.14 6.60 69.59
C ARG A 517 -115.93 7.56 70.48
N GLN A 518 -115.35 8.04 71.58
CA GLN A 518 -116.00 8.99 72.49
C GLN A 518 -116.14 10.42 71.90
N LEU A 519 -115.29 10.80 70.94
CA LEU A 519 -115.33 12.11 70.28
C LEU A 519 -116.30 12.10 69.10
N ALA A 520 -116.51 10.95 68.43
CA ALA A 520 -117.64 10.74 67.53
C ALA A 520 -119.00 10.81 68.25
N GLU A 521 -119.06 10.48 69.55
CA GLU A 521 -120.26 10.65 70.40
C GLU A 521 -120.48 12.11 70.84
N LEU A 522 -119.43 12.94 70.91
CA LEU A 522 -119.49 14.30 71.50
C LEU A 522 -119.35 15.45 70.49
N SER A 523 -118.79 15.23 69.29
CA SER A 523 -118.59 16.24 68.24
C SER A 523 -119.90 16.64 67.51
N LYS A 524 -121.03 16.66 68.22
CA LYS A 524 -122.36 16.90 67.64
C LYS A 524 -122.83 18.35 67.71
N ASN A 525 -122.32 19.16 68.64
CA ASN A 525 -122.82 20.51 68.93
C ASN A 525 -121.68 21.53 69.17
N GLY A 526 -121.75 22.70 68.50
CA GLY A 526 -121.20 23.97 69.00
C GLY A 526 -119.94 24.51 68.29
N GLU A 527 -120.10 25.63 67.57
CA GLU A 527 -119.02 26.50 67.07
C GLU A 527 -118.95 27.82 67.90
N ASP A 528 -118.01 28.70 67.55
CA ASP A 528 -117.73 30.01 68.15
C ASP A 528 -118.87 31.06 68.02
N GLU A 529 -118.77 32.18 68.76
CA GLU A 529 -118.71 33.52 68.12
C GLU A 529 -118.33 34.72 69.05
N ASN A 530 -117.73 35.74 68.41
CA ASN A 530 -117.73 37.20 68.72
C ASN A 530 -117.01 37.78 69.96
N SER A 531 -115.69 37.90 69.79
CA SER A 531 -114.84 39.11 69.89
C SER A 531 -115.39 40.48 70.34
N GLY A 532 -114.49 41.30 70.91
CA GLY A 532 -114.68 42.70 71.29
C GLY A 532 -113.34 43.48 71.33
N PRO A 533 -113.26 44.72 71.86
CA PRO A 533 -112.12 45.65 71.65
C PRO A 533 -110.70 45.18 72.01
N LEU A 534 -110.55 44.12 72.80
CA LEU A 534 -109.26 43.44 72.98
C LEU A 534 -108.72 42.90 71.64
N GLU A 535 -109.59 42.51 70.73
CA GLU A 535 -109.25 42.05 69.38
C GLU A 535 -108.62 43.16 68.52
N ALA A 536 -109.03 44.42 68.63
CA ALA A 536 -108.36 45.50 67.91
C ALA A 536 -106.90 45.68 68.38
N LYS A 537 -106.63 45.44 69.67
CA LYS A 537 -105.27 45.51 70.24
C LYS A 537 -104.46 44.24 69.94
N LYS A 538 -105.11 43.07 69.97
CA LYS A 538 -104.61 41.79 69.47
C LYS A 538 -104.19 41.93 68.01
N ASN A 539 -105.05 42.39 67.12
CA ASN A 539 -104.77 42.57 65.68
C ASN A 539 -103.59 43.52 65.41
N ASN A 540 -103.37 44.55 66.26
CA ASN A 540 -102.18 45.41 66.13
C ASN A 540 -100.91 44.69 66.59
N ILE A 541 -100.96 43.95 67.70
CA ILE A 541 -99.85 43.13 68.18
C ILE A 541 -99.58 41.96 67.22
N GLU A 542 -100.60 41.36 66.62
CA GLU A 542 -100.50 40.37 65.55
C GLU A 542 -99.94 40.99 64.27
N LYS A 543 -100.19 42.27 63.99
CA LYS A 543 -99.52 42.97 62.88
C LYS A 543 -98.04 43.22 63.17
N GLU A 544 -97.68 43.63 64.39
CA GLU A 544 -96.28 43.75 64.84
C GLU A 544 -95.57 42.39 64.86
N ILE A 545 -96.26 41.31 65.26
CA ILE A 545 -95.78 39.93 65.17
C ILE A 545 -95.63 39.51 63.71
N ASN A 546 -96.61 39.74 62.84
CA ASN A 546 -96.53 39.40 61.42
C ASN A 546 -95.40 40.17 60.72
N GLU A 547 -95.18 41.45 61.04
CA GLU A 547 -94.06 42.23 60.52
C GLU A 547 -92.71 41.67 61.06
N MET A 548 -92.66 41.24 62.32
CA MET A 548 -91.46 40.56 62.87
C MET A 548 -91.24 39.15 62.29
N GLU A 549 -92.30 38.38 62.05
CA GLU A 549 -92.25 37.06 61.41
C GLU A 549 -91.85 37.19 59.94
N GLU A 550 -92.37 38.18 59.21
CA GLU A 550 -91.98 38.47 57.83
C GLU A 550 -90.48 38.83 57.77
N ASN A 551 -90.00 39.70 58.67
CA ASN A 551 -88.56 39.98 58.86
C ASN A 551 -87.76 38.71 59.23
N ILE A 552 -88.28 37.82 60.06
CA ILE A 552 -87.65 36.53 60.38
C ILE A 552 -87.60 35.64 59.13
N THR A 553 -88.64 35.56 58.30
CA THR A 553 -88.58 34.80 57.04
C THR A 553 -87.63 35.44 56.02
N GLN A 554 -87.49 36.77 56.02
CA GLN A 554 -86.52 37.50 55.19
C GLN A 554 -85.10 37.09 55.60
N ILE A 555 -84.77 37.16 56.88
CA ILE A 555 -83.46 36.75 57.43
C ILE A 555 -83.23 35.24 57.23
N GLN A 556 -84.27 34.40 57.32
CA GLN A 556 -84.16 32.97 57.01
C GLN A 556 -83.90 32.70 55.52
N LYS A 557 -84.52 33.47 54.60
CA LYS A 557 -84.24 33.39 53.15
C LYS A 557 -82.80 33.81 52.86
N GLU A 558 -82.33 34.90 53.47
CA GLU A 558 -80.93 35.36 53.36
C GLU A 558 -79.95 34.34 53.96
N TRP A 559 -80.27 33.73 55.11
CA TRP A 559 -79.47 32.66 55.70
C TRP A 559 -79.44 31.41 54.81
N ILE A 560 -80.57 30.98 54.25
CA ILE A 560 -80.62 29.85 53.30
C ILE A 560 -79.83 30.15 52.03
N ALA A 561 -79.91 31.38 51.50
CA ALA A 561 -79.13 31.81 50.34
C ALA A 561 -77.62 31.75 50.63
N ASN A 562 -77.17 32.37 51.73
CA ASN A 562 -75.77 32.35 52.17
C ASN A 562 -75.27 30.92 52.47
N GLN A 563 -76.12 30.06 53.05
CA GLN A 563 -75.81 28.65 53.31
C GLN A 563 -75.74 27.84 52.02
N THR A 564 -76.53 28.18 51.00
CA THR A 564 -76.49 27.56 49.66
C THR A 564 -75.22 27.98 48.92
N GLU A 565 -74.89 29.28 48.90
CA GLU A 565 -73.64 29.78 48.32
C GLU A 565 -72.43 29.15 49.02
N LEU A 566 -72.44 29.05 50.35
CA LEU A 566 -71.38 28.36 51.11
C LEU A 566 -71.25 26.89 50.71
N ILE A 567 -72.36 26.18 50.43
CA ILE A 567 -72.35 24.81 49.93
C ILE A 567 -71.82 24.73 48.48
N GLU A 568 -72.14 25.70 47.62
CA GLU A 568 -71.57 25.78 46.26
C GLU A 568 -70.07 26.10 46.29
N GLN A 569 -69.61 26.98 47.18
CA GLN A 569 -68.19 27.23 47.40
C GLN A 569 -67.47 25.99 48.00
N GLN A 570 -68.11 25.29 48.95
CA GLN A 570 -67.61 24.01 49.49
C GLN A 570 -67.48 22.93 48.38
N ASN A 571 -68.48 22.84 47.48
CA ASN A 571 -68.50 21.88 46.37
C ASN A 571 -67.47 22.21 45.29
N THR A 572 -67.33 23.49 44.92
CA THR A 572 -66.30 23.93 43.96
C THR A 572 -64.89 23.75 44.51
N LEU A 573 -64.65 24.04 45.80
CA LEU A 573 -63.37 23.77 46.48
C LEU A 573 -63.06 22.27 46.55
N SER A 574 -64.06 21.43 46.86
CA SER A 574 -63.97 19.96 46.81
C SER A 574 -63.57 19.45 45.42
N ASN A 575 -64.18 20.00 44.37
CA ASN A 575 -63.84 19.65 42.99
C ASN A 575 -62.46 20.18 42.56
N LEU A 576 -62.05 21.37 43.04
CA LEU A 576 -60.69 21.90 42.82
C LEU A 576 -59.63 21.01 43.48
N ASN A 577 -59.87 20.53 44.71
CA ASN A 577 -58.95 19.61 45.39
C ASN A 577 -58.81 18.28 44.62
N LYS A 578 -59.91 17.69 44.15
CA LYS A 578 -59.86 16.49 43.28
C LYS A 578 -59.00 16.76 42.04
N ALA A 579 -59.24 17.86 41.34
CA ALA A 579 -58.44 18.24 40.17
C ALA A 579 -56.96 18.48 40.51
N CYS A 580 -56.63 19.02 41.69
CA CYS A 580 -55.26 19.15 42.17
C CYS A 580 -54.59 17.80 42.45
N ASP A 581 -55.32 16.82 42.99
CA ASP A 581 -54.79 15.48 43.24
C ASP A 581 -54.70 14.62 41.96
N ASP A 582 -55.63 14.80 41.01
CA ASP A 582 -55.51 14.27 39.64
C ASP A 582 -54.28 14.86 38.91
N LEU A 583 -54.03 16.17 39.05
CA LEU A 583 -52.83 16.81 38.52
C LEU A 583 -51.55 16.36 39.24
N ARG A 584 -51.59 16.09 40.55
CA ARG A 584 -50.46 15.48 41.29
C ARG A 584 -50.15 14.08 40.80
N THR A 585 -51.15 13.19 40.71
CA THR A 585 -50.94 11.82 40.24
C THR A 585 -50.47 11.79 38.78
N SER A 586 -51.05 12.63 37.91
CA SER A 586 -50.59 12.84 36.53
C SER A 586 -49.14 13.33 36.47
N LYS A 587 -48.76 14.32 37.29
CA LYS A 587 -47.37 14.77 37.44
C LYS A 587 -46.44 13.62 37.85
N THR A 588 -46.79 12.84 38.87
CA THR A 588 -45.99 11.69 39.32
C THR A 588 -45.83 10.63 38.23
N ILE A 589 -46.88 10.37 37.44
CA ILE A 589 -46.83 9.47 36.27
C ILE A 589 -45.90 10.03 35.19
N LEU A 590 -45.91 11.34 34.94
CA LEU A 590 -45.01 11.99 33.99
C LEU A 590 -43.55 12.00 34.46
N GLU A 591 -43.30 12.22 35.75
CA GLU A 591 -41.96 12.12 36.35
C GLU A 591 -41.42 10.68 36.28
N GLN A 592 -42.26 9.68 36.54
CA GLN A 592 -41.92 8.25 36.36
C GLN A 592 -41.68 7.88 34.88
N LYS A 593 -42.47 8.41 33.94
CA LYS A 593 -42.22 8.23 32.49
C LYS A 593 -40.91 8.89 32.07
N LYS A 594 -40.63 10.12 32.54
CA LYS A 594 -39.37 10.84 32.32
C LYS A 594 -38.18 10.04 32.82
N LEU A 595 -38.24 9.48 34.04
CA LEU A 595 -37.18 8.66 34.61
C LEU A 595 -36.89 7.43 33.74
N ARG A 596 -37.93 6.70 33.31
CA ARG A 596 -37.78 5.54 32.41
C ARG A 596 -37.12 5.92 31.08
N LEU A 597 -37.59 7.01 30.44
CA LEU A 597 -37.01 7.53 29.21
C LEU A 597 -35.53 7.91 29.39
N ASN A 598 -35.19 8.57 30.49
CA ASN A 598 -33.82 8.98 30.80
C ASN A 598 -32.89 7.76 30.99
N ASN A 599 -33.38 6.70 31.65
CA ASN A 599 -32.66 5.44 31.80
C ASN A 599 -32.48 4.71 30.45
N SER A 600 -33.49 4.73 29.57
CA SER A 600 -33.37 4.19 28.20
C SER A 600 -32.36 4.99 27.36
N VAL A 601 -32.35 6.31 27.45
CA VAL A 601 -31.33 7.17 26.79
C VAL A 601 -29.93 6.85 27.31
N GLN A 602 -29.74 6.69 28.63
CA GLN A 602 -28.46 6.29 29.21
C GLN A 602 -28.01 4.87 28.78
N SER A 603 -28.94 3.94 28.55
CA SER A 603 -28.61 2.65 27.92
C SER A 603 -28.12 2.86 26.50
N TYR A 604 -28.90 3.55 25.66
CA TYR A 604 -28.51 3.78 24.26
C TYR A 604 -27.21 4.58 24.13
N GLU A 605 -26.93 5.55 25.01
CA GLU A 605 -25.62 6.21 25.06
C GLU A 605 -24.47 5.25 25.38
N LYS A 606 -24.68 4.31 26.29
CA LYS A 606 -23.68 3.28 26.63
C LYS A 606 -23.49 2.32 25.46
N ASP A 607 -24.58 1.90 24.82
CA ASP A 607 -24.57 0.99 23.69
C ASP A 607 -23.90 1.64 22.46
N ILE A 608 -24.16 2.93 22.21
CA ILE A 608 -23.45 3.76 21.21
C ILE A 608 -21.96 3.82 21.53
N ARG A 609 -21.55 4.13 22.76
CA ARG A 609 -20.12 4.14 23.14
C ARG A 609 -19.44 2.77 22.98
N GLN A 610 -20.18 1.67 23.20
CA GLN A 610 -19.67 0.32 22.94
C GLN A 610 -19.51 0.07 21.42
N LEU A 611 -20.45 0.53 20.59
CA LEU A 611 -20.35 0.46 19.14
C LEU A 611 -19.22 1.35 18.58
N GLU A 612 -18.99 2.54 19.14
CA GLU A 612 -17.85 3.41 18.79
C GLU A 612 -16.50 2.76 19.12
N VAL A 613 -16.40 2.04 20.24
CA VAL A 613 -15.20 1.27 20.60
C VAL A 613 -15.05 0.05 19.68
N ALA A 614 -16.14 -0.66 19.36
CA ALA A 614 -16.12 -1.77 18.41
C ALA A 614 -15.70 -1.32 17.01
N LEU A 615 -16.19 -0.18 16.53
CA LEU A 615 -15.77 0.43 15.26
C LEU A 615 -14.28 0.79 15.28
N LYS A 616 -13.77 1.44 16.32
CA LYS A 616 -12.32 1.73 16.47
C LYS A 616 -11.46 0.47 16.50
N ASN A 617 -11.95 -0.62 17.09
CA ASN A 617 -11.27 -1.91 17.07
C ASN A 617 -11.29 -2.52 15.65
N LEU A 618 -12.41 -2.44 14.93
CA LEU A 618 -12.51 -2.88 13.53
C LEU A 618 -11.64 -2.02 12.59
N ASP A 619 -11.54 -0.72 12.81
CA ASP A 619 -10.62 0.16 12.08
C ASP A 619 -9.16 -0.22 12.36
N PHE A 620 -8.81 -0.55 13.60
CA PHE A 620 -7.49 -1.05 13.96
C PHE A 620 -7.18 -2.42 13.33
N GLU A 621 -8.15 -3.34 13.34
CA GLU A 621 -8.02 -4.64 12.68
C GLU A 621 -7.94 -4.51 11.15
N MET A 622 -8.70 -3.60 10.54
CA MET A 622 -8.63 -3.30 9.10
C MET A 622 -7.28 -2.68 8.73
N ASN A 623 -6.74 -1.74 9.53
CA ASN A 623 -5.39 -1.21 9.32
C ASN A 623 -4.32 -2.28 9.50
N LYS A 624 -4.44 -3.16 10.51
CA LYS A 624 -3.56 -4.32 10.69
C LYS A 624 -3.65 -5.32 9.53
N LEU A 625 -4.85 -5.52 8.97
CA LEU A 625 -5.07 -6.36 7.79
C LEU A 625 -4.49 -5.73 6.53
N ASN A 626 -4.58 -4.41 6.37
CA ASN A 626 -3.92 -3.66 5.30
C ASN A 626 -2.39 -3.74 5.43
N ASP A 627 -1.82 -3.60 6.62
CA ASP A 627 -0.40 -3.82 6.89
C ASP A 627 0.06 -5.23 6.51
N LEU A 628 -0.73 -6.24 6.85
CA LEU A 628 -0.45 -7.64 6.48
C LEU A 628 -0.62 -7.86 4.98
N TYR A 629 -1.60 -7.21 4.35
CA TYR A 629 -1.80 -7.22 2.90
C TYR A 629 -0.61 -6.61 2.19
N TYR A 630 -0.17 -5.39 2.53
CA TYR A 630 1.01 -4.75 1.95
C TYR A 630 2.29 -5.59 2.15
N LYS A 631 2.49 -6.18 3.34
CA LYS A 631 3.62 -7.10 3.59
C LYS A 631 3.54 -8.35 2.70
N ASN A 632 2.37 -8.95 2.56
CA ASN A 632 2.16 -10.12 1.70
C ASN A 632 2.32 -9.76 0.22
N THR A 633 1.81 -8.61 -0.24
CA THR A 633 2.01 -8.11 -1.61
C THR A 633 3.49 -7.84 -1.90
N ALA A 634 4.23 -7.23 -0.97
CA ALA A 634 5.67 -7.01 -1.10
C ALA A 634 6.48 -8.32 -1.07
N GLN A 635 6.05 -9.30 -0.27
CA GLN A 635 6.64 -10.64 -0.28
C GLN A 635 6.30 -11.41 -1.57
N GLN A 636 5.11 -11.23 -2.13
CA GLN A 636 4.68 -11.83 -3.39
C GLN A 636 5.44 -11.21 -4.57
N THR A 637 5.60 -9.88 -4.65
CA THR A 637 6.42 -9.24 -5.69
C THR A 637 7.88 -9.61 -5.56
N LYS A 638 8.41 -9.76 -4.33
CA LYS A 638 9.74 -10.34 -4.13
C LYS A 638 9.81 -11.77 -4.69
N MET A 639 8.88 -12.67 -4.32
CA MET A 639 8.89 -14.05 -4.81
C MET A 639 8.71 -14.15 -6.34
N THR A 640 7.94 -13.26 -6.99
CA THR A 640 7.87 -13.24 -8.46
C THR A 640 9.18 -12.77 -9.09
N ASN A 641 9.88 -11.81 -8.48
CA ASN A 641 11.18 -11.36 -8.96
C ASN A 641 12.27 -12.42 -8.73
N ASP A 642 12.29 -13.05 -7.56
CA ASP A 642 13.20 -14.15 -7.24
C ASP A 642 12.95 -15.34 -8.21
N ASN A 643 11.70 -15.69 -8.48
CA ASN A 643 11.34 -16.71 -9.49
C ASN A 643 11.77 -16.32 -10.91
N PHE A 644 11.59 -15.06 -11.32
CA PHE A 644 12.02 -14.58 -12.64
C PHE A 644 13.55 -14.59 -12.79
N ASN A 645 14.28 -14.26 -11.72
CA ASN A 645 15.74 -14.38 -11.68
C ASN A 645 16.17 -15.85 -11.80
N ILE A 646 15.54 -16.76 -11.06
CA ILE A 646 15.78 -18.20 -11.14
C ILE A 646 15.42 -18.76 -12.54
N GLU A 647 14.35 -18.30 -13.16
CA GLU A 647 13.97 -18.68 -14.53
C GLU A 647 15.01 -18.21 -15.55
N ASN A 648 15.55 -16.99 -15.40
CA ASN A 648 16.63 -16.49 -16.25
C ASN A 648 17.96 -17.21 -16.00
N GLU A 649 18.30 -17.55 -14.75
CA GLU A 649 19.44 -18.43 -14.44
C GLU A 649 19.29 -19.80 -15.09
N PHE A 650 18.11 -20.42 -15.03
CA PHE A 650 17.88 -21.70 -15.70
C PHE A 650 17.96 -21.57 -17.23
N LYS A 651 17.42 -20.51 -17.83
CA LYS A 651 17.57 -20.23 -19.27
C LYS A 651 19.02 -19.99 -19.67
N GLN A 652 19.81 -19.33 -18.82
CA GLN A 652 21.23 -19.12 -19.07
C GLN A 652 22.02 -20.43 -18.95
N LYS A 653 21.82 -21.20 -17.87
CA LYS A 653 22.44 -22.53 -17.69
C LYS A 653 22.05 -23.50 -18.81
N LEU A 654 20.82 -23.43 -19.31
CA LEU A 654 20.35 -24.22 -20.46
C LEU A 654 21.09 -23.80 -21.74
N LYS A 655 21.26 -22.50 -22.00
CA LYS A 655 22.10 -22.00 -23.11
C LYS A 655 23.58 -22.36 -22.97
N GLU A 656 24.11 -22.38 -21.75
CA GLU A 656 25.50 -22.79 -21.48
C GLU A 656 25.67 -24.28 -21.84
N LEU A 657 24.72 -25.14 -21.43
CA LEU A 657 24.67 -26.56 -21.81
C LEU A 657 24.40 -26.78 -23.31
N GLU A 658 23.57 -25.97 -23.98
CA GLU A 658 23.40 -25.99 -25.44
C GLU A 658 24.72 -25.68 -26.15
N ASN A 659 25.45 -24.65 -25.70
CA ASN A 659 26.77 -24.31 -26.24
C ASN A 659 27.82 -25.40 -25.97
N GLU A 660 27.78 -26.07 -24.83
CA GLU A 660 28.63 -27.24 -24.56
C GLU A 660 28.27 -28.44 -25.44
N SER A 661 26.98 -28.70 -25.66
CA SER A 661 26.52 -29.74 -26.60
C SER A 661 26.98 -29.45 -28.03
N ILE A 662 26.88 -28.20 -28.50
CA ILE A 662 27.36 -27.79 -29.83
C ILE A 662 28.90 -27.94 -29.93
N LYS A 663 29.66 -27.61 -28.89
CA LYS A 663 31.12 -27.86 -28.85
C LYS A 663 31.45 -29.35 -28.93
N LEU A 664 30.72 -30.19 -28.22
CA LEU A 664 30.89 -31.65 -28.25
C LEU A 664 30.48 -32.23 -29.61
N GLU A 665 29.38 -31.77 -30.22
CA GLU A 665 28.97 -32.18 -31.58
C GLU A 665 30.01 -31.78 -32.63
N ASN A 666 30.56 -30.56 -32.55
CA ASN A 666 31.65 -30.11 -33.43
C ASN A 666 32.92 -30.97 -33.24
N SER A 667 33.31 -31.28 -31.99
CA SER A 667 34.44 -32.18 -31.72
C SER A 667 34.18 -33.61 -32.20
N ILE A 668 32.94 -34.10 -32.12
CA ILE A 668 32.53 -35.39 -32.71
C ILE A 668 32.53 -35.33 -34.25
N ALA A 669 32.35 -34.15 -34.86
CA ALA A 669 32.48 -33.96 -36.30
C ALA A 669 33.95 -34.01 -36.73
N THR A 670 34.87 -33.27 -36.08
CA THR A 670 36.30 -33.34 -36.43
C THR A 670 36.86 -34.74 -36.19
N LEU A 671 36.54 -35.40 -35.07
CA LEU A 671 36.93 -36.79 -34.80
C LEU A 671 36.35 -37.82 -35.81
N LYS A 672 35.30 -37.47 -36.57
CA LYS A 672 34.80 -38.30 -37.69
C LYS A 672 35.53 -38.00 -38.99
N GLU A 673 35.92 -36.75 -39.22
CA GLU A 673 36.71 -36.29 -40.36
C GLU A 673 38.15 -36.84 -40.27
N GLU A 674 38.84 -36.59 -39.14
CA GLU A 674 40.14 -37.19 -38.78
C GLU A 674 40.12 -38.73 -38.94
N LYS A 675 39.04 -39.39 -38.50
CA LYS A 675 38.87 -40.84 -38.69
C LYS A 675 38.67 -41.24 -40.16
N ALA A 676 37.97 -40.44 -40.95
CA ALA A 676 37.77 -40.70 -42.38
C ALA A 676 39.09 -40.54 -43.15
N ASP A 677 39.88 -39.53 -42.80
CA ASP A 677 41.21 -39.29 -43.37
C ASP A 677 42.18 -40.42 -43.00
N ILE A 678 42.27 -40.81 -41.73
CA ILE A 678 43.08 -41.96 -41.30
C ILE A 678 42.63 -43.26 -42.01
N LEU A 679 41.33 -43.45 -42.27
CA LEU A 679 40.85 -44.59 -43.05
C LEU A 679 41.23 -44.50 -44.53
N ALA A 680 41.29 -43.30 -45.11
CA ALA A 680 41.76 -43.08 -46.48
C ALA A 680 43.28 -43.30 -46.60
N GLU A 681 44.06 -42.85 -45.61
CA GLU A 681 45.50 -43.14 -45.51
C GLU A 681 45.77 -44.64 -45.37
N ILE A 682 45.00 -45.36 -44.55
CA ILE A 682 45.08 -46.83 -44.43
C ILE A 682 44.79 -47.51 -45.78
N VAL A 683 43.75 -47.08 -46.51
CA VAL A 683 43.42 -47.67 -47.83
C VAL A 683 44.51 -47.37 -48.87
N GLU A 684 45.12 -46.18 -48.88
CA GLU A 684 46.25 -45.88 -49.77
C GLU A 684 47.52 -46.65 -49.35
N ALA A 685 47.73 -46.88 -48.04
CA ALA A 685 48.82 -47.73 -47.54
C ALA A 685 48.63 -49.21 -47.94
N GLU A 686 47.42 -49.77 -47.80
CA GLU A 686 47.07 -51.10 -48.30
C GLU A 686 47.28 -51.21 -49.82
N ARG A 687 46.86 -50.19 -50.58
CA ARG A 687 47.08 -50.09 -52.03
C ARG A 687 48.57 -50.04 -52.38
N GLN A 688 49.39 -49.32 -51.62
CA GLN A 688 50.85 -49.31 -51.81
C GLN A 688 51.48 -50.65 -51.46
N ILE A 689 51.04 -51.32 -50.39
CA ILE A 689 51.47 -52.69 -50.05
C ILE A 689 51.18 -53.64 -51.21
N LEU A 690 49.95 -53.67 -51.72
CA LEU A 690 49.57 -54.49 -52.88
C LEU A 690 50.39 -54.16 -54.15
N LEU A 691 50.73 -52.88 -54.37
CA LEU A 691 51.59 -52.45 -55.47
C LEU A 691 53.04 -52.93 -55.31
N TRP A 692 53.58 -52.92 -54.08
CA TRP A 692 54.91 -53.45 -53.78
C TRP A 692 54.94 -54.97 -53.83
N GLU A 693 53.93 -55.67 -53.32
CA GLU A 693 53.76 -57.12 -53.52
C GLU A 693 53.72 -57.47 -55.00
N ARG A 694 52.95 -56.73 -55.81
CA ARG A 694 52.89 -56.95 -57.27
C ARG A 694 54.24 -56.72 -57.96
N LYS A 695 55.03 -55.72 -57.53
CA LYS A 695 56.41 -55.51 -58.01
C LYS A 695 57.33 -56.68 -57.62
N ILE A 696 57.33 -57.07 -56.35
CA ILE A 696 58.16 -58.18 -55.85
C ILE A 696 57.80 -59.50 -56.55
N GLN A 697 56.51 -59.72 -56.84
CA GLN A 697 56.04 -60.89 -57.58
C GLN A 697 56.52 -60.86 -59.04
N LEU A 698 56.42 -59.72 -59.73
CA LEU A 698 56.96 -59.57 -61.10
C LEU A 698 58.49 -59.68 -61.14
N GLU A 699 59.19 -59.22 -60.11
CA GLU A 699 60.66 -59.32 -60.03
C GLU A 699 61.12 -60.77 -59.76
N LYS A 700 60.37 -61.54 -58.95
CA LYS A 700 60.56 -63.00 -58.81
C LYS A 700 60.29 -63.72 -60.13
N GLU A 701 59.16 -63.46 -60.78
CA GLU A 701 58.82 -64.05 -62.09
C GLU A 701 59.87 -63.69 -63.16
N MET A 702 60.46 -62.49 -63.11
CA MET A 702 61.58 -62.10 -63.95
C MET A 702 62.91 -62.79 -63.58
N GLN A 703 63.19 -63.02 -62.30
CA GLN A 703 64.39 -63.76 -61.86
C GLN A 703 64.30 -65.25 -62.21
N ASP A 704 63.14 -65.89 -62.02
CA ASP A 704 62.89 -67.27 -62.44
C ASP A 704 62.98 -67.44 -63.96
N ALA A 705 62.53 -66.43 -64.73
CA ALA A 705 62.70 -66.38 -66.19
C ALA A 705 64.14 -66.06 -66.65
N LEU A 706 65.05 -65.71 -65.72
CA LEU A 706 66.44 -65.34 -65.99
C LEU A 706 67.45 -66.30 -65.34
N ASP A 707 67.04 -67.55 -65.04
CA ASP A 707 67.89 -68.58 -64.42
C ASP A 707 69.17 -68.88 -65.26
N PRO A 708 70.39 -68.58 -64.74
CA PRO A 708 71.65 -68.86 -65.42
C PRO A 708 72.01 -70.35 -65.58
N ASN A 709 71.19 -71.29 -65.11
CA ASN A 709 71.42 -72.73 -65.29
C ASN A 709 70.97 -73.26 -66.66
N ILE A 710 70.08 -72.56 -67.36
CA ILE A 710 69.62 -72.96 -68.71
C ILE A 710 70.70 -72.63 -69.75
N GLY A 711 71.68 -73.54 -69.91
CA GLY A 711 72.70 -73.49 -70.97
C GLY A 711 74.13 -73.87 -70.56
N GLN A 712 74.41 -74.12 -69.28
CA GLN A 712 75.81 -74.36 -68.82
C GLN A 712 76.46 -75.62 -69.40
N THR A 713 75.67 -76.63 -69.79
CA THR A 713 76.15 -77.93 -70.30
C THR A 713 76.99 -77.82 -71.57
N GLU A 714 76.63 -76.94 -72.50
CA GLU A 714 77.32 -76.79 -73.79
C GLU A 714 78.66 -76.05 -73.63
N ILE A 715 78.69 -75.01 -72.79
CA ILE A 715 79.89 -74.19 -72.51
C ILE A 715 80.99 -75.03 -71.84
N VAL A 716 80.62 -75.98 -70.97
CA VAL A 716 81.57 -76.88 -70.30
C VAL A 716 82.14 -77.94 -71.25
N ALA A 717 81.41 -78.33 -72.30
CA ALA A 717 81.93 -79.25 -73.32
C ALA A 717 83.04 -78.59 -74.16
N MET A 718 82.79 -77.40 -74.70
CA MET A 718 83.74 -76.71 -75.59
C MET A 718 85.09 -76.40 -74.90
N LYS A 719 85.07 -76.03 -73.61
CA LYS A 719 86.28 -75.73 -72.84
C LYS A 719 87.20 -76.95 -72.61
N LYS A 720 86.70 -78.18 -72.72
CA LYS A 720 87.51 -79.41 -72.52
C LYS A 720 88.28 -79.84 -73.76
N GLU A 721 87.87 -79.43 -74.96
CA GLU A 721 88.56 -79.81 -76.21
C GLU A 721 89.72 -78.87 -76.52
N ILE A 722 89.58 -77.56 -76.26
CA ILE A 722 90.65 -76.56 -76.44
C ILE A 722 91.92 -76.99 -75.70
N HIS A 723 91.79 -77.41 -74.44
CA HIS A 723 92.92 -77.82 -73.61
C HIS A 723 93.66 -79.08 -74.09
N ARG A 724 93.03 -79.93 -74.93
CA ARG A 724 93.70 -81.10 -75.52
C ARG A 724 94.65 -80.74 -76.65
N MET A 725 94.41 -79.64 -77.36
CA MET A 725 95.27 -79.21 -78.47
C MET A 725 96.55 -78.53 -77.96
N GLU A 726 96.45 -77.76 -76.88
CA GLU A 726 97.59 -77.06 -76.24
C GLU A 726 98.71 -78.04 -75.84
N LEU A 727 98.35 -79.15 -75.16
CA LEU A 727 99.28 -80.18 -74.70
C LEU A 727 100.00 -80.95 -75.82
N ARG A 728 99.47 -80.94 -77.06
CA ARG A 728 100.13 -81.53 -78.23
C ARG A 728 101.21 -80.62 -78.83
N TYR A 729 101.04 -79.30 -78.73
CA TYR A 729 101.97 -78.32 -79.29
C TYR A 729 103.31 -78.30 -78.54
N GLU A 730 103.28 -78.35 -77.20
CA GLU A 730 104.48 -78.21 -76.38
C GLU A 730 105.47 -79.40 -76.51
N GLN A 731 104.98 -80.59 -76.85
CA GLN A 731 105.81 -81.79 -77.00
C GLN A 731 106.68 -81.81 -78.27
N LEU A 732 106.26 -81.14 -79.35
CA LEU A 732 107.09 -81.01 -80.56
C LEU A 732 108.29 -80.08 -80.30
N ARG A 733 108.06 -78.95 -79.64
CA ARG A 733 109.02 -77.85 -79.50
C ARG A 733 110.35 -78.29 -78.86
N LYS A 734 110.27 -79.11 -77.81
CA LYS A 734 111.44 -79.59 -77.03
C LYS A 734 112.36 -80.58 -77.77
N LYS A 735 111.95 -81.13 -78.93
CA LYS A 735 112.83 -81.99 -79.75
C LYS A 735 113.61 -81.24 -80.83
N GLN A 736 113.23 -80.01 -81.15
CA GLN A 736 113.86 -79.23 -82.22
C GLN A 736 115.07 -78.41 -81.74
N GLU A 737 115.03 -77.87 -80.51
CA GLU A 737 116.11 -77.04 -79.94
C GLU A 737 117.43 -77.78 -79.68
N GLN A 738 117.40 -79.10 -79.46
CA GLN A 738 118.59 -79.86 -79.08
C GLN A 738 119.56 -80.08 -80.26
N MET A 739 119.07 -80.10 -81.50
CA MET A 739 119.87 -80.43 -82.70
C MET A 739 120.57 -79.22 -83.32
N ILE A 740 120.10 -78.00 -83.02
CA ILE A 740 120.58 -76.75 -83.64
C ILE A 740 121.87 -76.26 -82.97
N LYS A 741 121.93 -76.32 -81.63
CA LYS A 741 123.02 -75.77 -80.79
C LYS A 741 124.44 -76.27 -81.12
N ASP A 742 124.57 -77.49 -81.63
CA ASP A 742 125.88 -78.08 -81.94
C ASP A 742 126.42 -77.68 -83.33
N MET A 743 125.58 -77.14 -84.23
CA MET A 743 126.01 -76.66 -85.55
C MET A 743 126.36 -75.17 -85.58
N GLU A 744 125.65 -74.33 -84.83
CA GLU A 744 125.85 -72.87 -84.82
C GLU A 744 127.28 -72.47 -84.40
N ARG A 745 127.88 -73.22 -83.47
CA ARG A 745 129.23 -72.98 -82.94
C ARG A 745 130.35 -73.01 -83.98
N ALA A 746 130.15 -73.63 -85.14
CA ALA A 746 131.13 -73.66 -86.22
C ALA A 746 131.03 -72.43 -87.16
N VAL A 747 129.81 -71.92 -87.40
CA VAL A 747 129.54 -70.84 -88.36
C VAL A 747 129.97 -69.48 -87.80
N PHE A 748 129.69 -69.23 -86.51
CA PHE A 748 130.07 -68.00 -85.80
C PHE A 748 131.54 -67.61 -85.97
N LYS A 749 132.45 -68.59 -86.12
CA LYS A 749 133.88 -68.35 -86.30
C LYS A 749 134.27 -67.76 -87.67
N ARG A 750 133.42 -67.89 -88.70
CA ARG A 750 133.61 -67.26 -90.01
C ARG A 750 132.95 -65.88 -90.07
N GLU A 751 131.74 -65.77 -89.53
CA GLU A 751 130.94 -64.55 -89.45
C GLU A 751 131.68 -63.41 -88.72
N THR A 752 132.41 -63.76 -87.64
CA THR A 752 133.28 -62.88 -86.85
C THR A 752 134.40 -62.19 -87.67
N ILE A 753 134.72 -62.65 -88.88
CA ILE A 753 135.79 -62.10 -89.72
C ILE A 753 135.26 -61.09 -90.74
N GLN A 754 134.01 -61.22 -91.19
CA GLN A 754 133.46 -60.39 -92.28
C GLN A 754 132.75 -59.13 -91.78
N LEU A 755 132.19 -59.13 -90.57
CA LEU A 755 131.59 -57.96 -89.88
C LEU A 755 132.62 -56.93 -89.36
N LYS A 756 133.77 -56.79 -90.05
CA LYS A 756 134.88 -55.91 -89.65
C LYS A 756 135.04 -54.64 -90.48
N TYR A 757 134.20 -54.43 -91.51
CA TYR A 757 134.22 -53.22 -92.33
C TYR A 757 132.87 -52.51 -92.38
N LEU A 758 132.92 -51.22 -92.01
CA LEU A 758 131.89 -50.18 -91.94
C LEU A 758 130.77 -50.35 -90.87
N PRO A 759 130.28 -49.22 -90.28
CA PRO A 759 129.96 -49.25 -88.86
C PRO A 759 128.65 -48.55 -88.40
N LYS A 760 128.22 -48.96 -87.19
CA LYS A 760 127.44 -48.18 -86.21
C LYS A 760 126.10 -47.53 -86.63
N VAL A 761 125.03 -48.05 -86.04
CA VAL A 761 123.91 -47.21 -85.55
C VAL A 761 124.07 -47.05 -84.04
N GLU A 762 124.29 -45.82 -83.55
CA GLU A 762 124.30 -45.52 -82.13
C GLU A 762 122.93 -44.99 -81.66
N LYS A 763 122.53 -45.35 -80.43
CA LYS A 763 121.30 -44.84 -79.80
C LYS A 763 121.62 -43.65 -78.88
N LYS A 764 120.96 -42.50 -79.11
CA LYS A 764 120.26 -41.72 -78.07
C LYS A 764 119.55 -40.45 -78.58
N ASN A 765 118.30 -40.29 -78.12
CA ASN A 765 117.57 -39.05 -77.79
C ASN A 765 117.61 -37.82 -78.72
N ALA A 766 116.44 -37.45 -79.27
CA ALA A 766 115.88 -36.09 -79.16
C ALA A 766 114.37 -36.05 -79.58
N GLN A 767 113.76 -34.88 -79.34
CA GLN A 767 112.38 -34.41 -79.62
C GLN A 767 111.93 -34.60 -81.12
N ASP A 768 110.65 -34.48 -81.52
CA ASP A 768 109.76 -33.34 -81.20
C ASP A 768 108.23 -33.50 -81.50
N LYS A 769 107.46 -32.52 -80.97
CA LYS A 769 106.05 -32.07 -81.23
C LYS A 769 105.05 -32.92 -82.07
N SER A 770 103.86 -33.15 -81.50
CA SER A 770 102.58 -32.52 -81.96
C SER A 770 101.36 -32.87 -81.04
N SER A 771 100.35 -31.98 -80.97
CA SER A 771 98.99 -32.13 -80.36
C SER A 771 98.63 -31.40 -79.04
N GLN A 772 99.29 -30.29 -78.70
CA GLN A 772 99.01 -29.54 -77.46
C GLN A 772 97.58 -28.94 -77.37
N GLY A 773 96.86 -28.82 -78.49
CA GLY A 773 95.52 -28.22 -78.56
C GLY A 773 94.38 -29.03 -77.91
N LYS A 774 94.48 -30.38 -77.83
CA LYS A 774 93.45 -31.21 -77.19
C LYS A 774 93.49 -31.09 -75.66
N LEU A 775 94.70 -31.09 -75.10
CA LEU A 775 94.91 -31.00 -73.64
C LEU A 775 94.38 -29.68 -73.06
N SER A 776 94.56 -28.57 -73.78
CA SER A 776 94.07 -27.24 -73.34
C SER A 776 92.54 -27.21 -73.20
N ARG A 777 91.79 -27.76 -74.17
CA ARG A 777 90.31 -27.84 -74.09
C ARG A 777 89.84 -28.84 -73.02
N GLN A 778 90.56 -29.94 -72.80
CA GLN A 778 90.26 -30.85 -71.70
C GLN A 778 90.51 -30.20 -70.33
N ILE A 779 91.59 -29.43 -70.16
CA ILE A 779 91.87 -28.68 -68.93
C ILE A 779 90.86 -27.53 -68.73
N ALA A 780 90.38 -26.89 -69.80
CA ALA A 780 89.33 -25.88 -69.72
C ALA A 780 88.00 -26.50 -69.28
N ASN A 781 87.55 -27.59 -69.92
CA ASN A 781 86.34 -28.30 -69.53
C ASN A 781 86.46 -28.88 -68.11
N LEU A 782 87.61 -29.40 -67.71
CA LEU A 782 87.87 -29.85 -66.33
C LEU A 782 87.86 -28.69 -65.33
N LYS A 783 88.32 -27.49 -65.69
CA LYS A 783 88.17 -26.30 -64.83
C LYS A 783 86.71 -25.82 -64.74
N GLN A 784 85.93 -25.95 -65.80
CA GLN A 784 84.52 -25.55 -65.79
C GLN A 784 83.63 -26.57 -65.06
N THR A 785 83.89 -27.87 -65.21
CA THR A 785 83.22 -28.90 -64.38
C THR A 785 83.71 -28.88 -62.94
N LEU A 786 84.98 -28.56 -62.67
CA LEU A 786 85.46 -28.32 -61.30
C LEU A 786 84.75 -27.10 -60.69
N ARG A 787 84.59 -25.99 -61.44
CA ARG A 787 83.81 -24.84 -60.97
C ARG A 787 82.36 -25.18 -60.68
N HIS A 788 81.64 -25.82 -61.63
CA HIS A 788 80.26 -26.24 -61.40
C HIS A 788 80.14 -27.25 -60.25
N THR A 789 81.09 -28.17 -60.06
CA THR A 789 81.06 -29.05 -58.89
C THR A 789 81.38 -28.32 -57.59
N THR A 790 82.26 -27.31 -57.57
CA THR A 790 82.44 -26.47 -56.37
C THR A 790 81.25 -25.56 -56.09
N GLU A 791 80.59 -24.99 -57.11
CA GLU A 791 79.37 -24.18 -56.92
C GLU A 791 78.21 -25.07 -56.45
N ASN A 792 78.03 -26.26 -57.04
CA ASN A 792 77.06 -27.24 -56.56
C ASN A 792 77.40 -27.76 -55.15
N THR A 793 78.69 -27.92 -54.82
CA THR A 793 79.12 -28.31 -53.45
C THR A 793 78.83 -27.19 -52.46
N MET A 794 79.14 -25.92 -52.78
CA MET A 794 78.79 -24.79 -51.90
C MET A 794 77.27 -24.60 -51.78
N GLN A 795 76.49 -24.85 -52.83
CA GLN A 795 75.02 -24.87 -52.75
C GLN A 795 74.53 -26.01 -51.85
N LEU A 796 75.10 -27.22 -51.99
CA LEU A 796 74.80 -28.36 -51.10
C LEU A 796 75.21 -28.07 -49.66
N ASP A 797 76.37 -27.46 -49.41
CA ASP A 797 76.82 -27.05 -48.07
C ASP A 797 75.88 -26.02 -47.45
N THR A 798 75.46 -24.98 -48.20
CA THR A 798 74.43 -24.04 -47.71
C THR A 798 73.07 -24.70 -47.50
N THR A 799 72.72 -25.72 -48.30
CA THR A 799 71.49 -26.51 -48.10
C THR A 799 71.60 -27.39 -46.85
N ILE A 800 72.76 -27.97 -46.59
CA ILE A 800 73.06 -28.74 -45.37
C ILE A 800 73.04 -27.83 -44.15
N GLU A 801 73.62 -26.63 -44.22
CA GLU A 801 73.60 -25.64 -43.13
C GLU A 801 72.17 -25.12 -42.85
N GLN A 802 71.33 -25.00 -43.88
CA GLN A 802 69.89 -24.75 -43.72
C GLN A 802 69.17 -25.94 -43.07
N ARG A 803 69.37 -27.18 -43.57
CA ARG A 803 68.77 -28.39 -42.98
C ARG A 803 69.24 -28.66 -41.55
N LEU A 804 70.46 -28.27 -41.19
CA LEU A 804 70.96 -28.35 -39.81
C LEU A 804 70.24 -27.36 -38.89
N LYS A 805 69.95 -26.14 -39.35
CA LYS A 805 69.14 -25.16 -38.59
C LYS A 805 67.67 -25.56 -38.50
N GLU A 806 67.10 -26.13 -39.55
CA GLU A 806 65.75 -26.72 -39.51
C GLU A 806 65.70 -27.91 -38.55
N LEU A 807 66.73 -28.77 -38.52
CA LEU A 807 66.85 -29.86 -37.55
C LEU A 807 67.05 -29.36 -36.11
N GLU A 808 67.78 -28.28 -35.91
CA GLU A 808 67.97 -27.63 -34.61
C GLU A 808 66.63 -27.05 -34.11
N GLN A 809 65.90 -26.32 -34.96
CA GLN A 809 64.55 -25.80 -34.66
C GLN A 809 63.53 -26.93 -34.39
N VAL A 810 63.50 -27.98 -35.21
CA VAL A 810 62.62 -29.13 -34.99
C VAL A 810 63.01 -29.90 -33.71
N ASN A 811 64.29 -29.94 -33.35
CA ASN A 811 64.74 -30.56 -32.10
C ASN A 811 64.36 -29.71 -30.87
N ASP A 812 64.43 -28.38 -30.96
CA ASP A 812 63.93 -27.46 -29.93
C ASP A 812 62.40 -27.58 -29.77
N GLU A 813 61.65 -27.64 -30.87
CA GLU A 813 60.20 -27.90 -30.87
C GLU A 813 59.87 -29.27 -30.25
N ILE A 814 60.66 -30.31 -30.54
CA ILE A 814 60.52 -31.64 -29.94
C ILE A 814 60.84 -31.60 -28.44
N GLU A 815 61.87 -30.89 -28.00
CA GLU A 815 62.19 -30.77 -26.57
C GLU A 815 61.13 -29.97 -25.82
N GLN A 816 60.61 -28.88 -26.41
CA GLN A 816 59.48 -28.13 -25.86
C GLN A 816 58.22 -29.01 -25.76
N ALA A 817 57.83 -29.69 -26.84
CA ALA A 817 56.66 -30.58 -26.85
C ALA A 817 56.81 -31.75 -25.85
N ARG A 818 58.04 -32.23 -25.63
CA ARG A 818 58.35 -33.26 -24.63
C ARG A 818 58.24 -32.74 -23.20
N ASN A 819 58.75 -31.53 -22.94
CA ASN A 819 58.59 -30.85 -21.64
C ASN A 819 57.11 -30.60 -21.34
N ASP A 820 56.35 -30.11 -22.31
CA ASP A 820 54.89 -29.93 -22.19
C ASP A 820 54.18 -31.26 -21.96
N SER A 821 54.54 -32.33 -22.68
CA SER A 821 54.02 -33.69 -22.43
C SER A 821 54.28 -34.14 -20.99
N THR A 822 55.48 -33.94 -20.43
CA THR A 822 55.75 -34.26 -19.02
C THR A 822 54.97 -33.37 -18.04
N ASN A 823 54.77 -32.09 -18.35
CA ASN A 823 53.93 -31.18 -17.55
C ASN A 823 52.45 -31.64 -17.55
N TYR A 824 51.93 -32.10 -18.69
CA TYR A 824 50.59 -32.67 -18.79
C TYR A 824 50.47 -34.01 -18.05
N GLU A 825 51.47 -34.89 -18.11
CA GLU A 825 51.50 -36.13 -17.34
C GLU A 825 51.51 -35.88 -15.82
N GLU A 826 52.35 -34.97 -15.33
CA GLU A 826 52.37 -34.57 -13.93
C GLU A 826 51.03 -33.98 -13.47
N ASN A 827 50.43 -33.09 -14.27
CA ASN A 827 49.15 -32.48 -13.94
C ASN A 827 47.99 -33.49 -13.99
N ASN A 828 48.02 -34.45 -14.93
CA ASN A 828 47.04 -35.53 -14.99
C ASN A 828 47.15 -36.45 -13.76
N GLN A 829 48.37 -36.78 -13.31
CA GLN A 829 48.57 -37.53 -12.06
C GLN A 829 48.05 -36.76 -10.83
N LYS A 830 48.33 -35.46 -10.72
CA LYS A 830 47.82 -34.60 -9.63
C LYS A 830 46.28 -34.55 -9.62
N VAL A 831 45.65 -34.32 -10.77
CA VAL A 831 44.18 -34.32 -10.93
C VAL A 831 43.58 -35.71 -10.66
N GLN A 832 44.27 -36.80 -11.02
CA GLN A 832 43.82 -38.16 -10.72
C GLN A 832 43.85 -38.45 -9.21
N ILE A 833 44.85 -37.96 -8.48
CA ILE A 833 44.94 -38.04 -7.01
C ILE A 833 43.81 -37.23 -6.35
N GLU A 834 43.54 -36.00 -6.81
CA GLU A 834 42.41 -35.19 -6.31
C GLU A 834 41.04 -35.80 -6.64
N LEU A 835 40.89 -36.42 -7.81
CA LEU A 835 39.68 -37.15 -8.20
C LEU A 835 39.45 -38.39 -7.34
N LEU A 836 40.51 -39.06 -6.89
CA LEU A 836 40.41 -40.16 -5.92
C LEU A 836 40.05 -39.65 -4.52
N ALA A 837 40.66 -38.55 -4.08
CA ALA A 837 40.35 -37.94 -2.78
C ALA A 837 38.89 -37.44 -2.69
N THR A 838 38.38 -36.80 -3.74
CA THR A 838 36.97 -36.35 -3.81
C THR A 838 35.97 -37.50 -3.96
N LYS A 839 36.34 -38.61 -4.63
CA LYS A 839 35.55 -39.85 -4.62
C LYS A 839 35.49 -40.46 -3.21
N LEU A 840 36.58 -40.40 -2.45
CA LEU A 840 36.61 -40.83 -1.06
C LEU A 840 35.68 -39.97 -0.17
N ASP A 841 35.74 -38.64 -0.29
CA ASP A 841 34.83 -37.74 0.43
C ASP A 841 33.36 -37.99 0.09
N LYS A 842 33.05 -38.29 -1.19
CA LYS A 842 31.69 -38.70 -1.60
C LYS A 842 31.27 -40.00 -0.89
N SER A 843 32.17 -40.98 -0.78
CA SER A 843 31.90 -42.23 -0.04
C SER A 843 31.72 -41.97 1.46
N LYS A 844 32.52 -41.08 2.05
CA LYS A 844 32.41 -40.65 3.46
C LYS A 844 31.06 -40.03 3.77
N ASN A 845 30.63 -39.07 2.95
CA ASN A 845 29.30 -38.46 3.06
C ASN A 845 28.16 -39.47 2.86
N GLN A 846 28.29 -40.44 1.95
CA GLN A 846 27.30 -41.53 1.79
C GLN A 846 27.23 -42.43 3.03
N PHE A 847 28.37 -42.79 3.62
CA PHE A 847 28.44 -43.58 4.85
C PHE A 847 27.82 -42.83 6.03
N ASP A 848 28.18 -41.57 6.26
CA ASP A 848 27.65 -40.77 7.36
C ASP A 848 26.13 -40.51 7.19
N VAL A 849 25.63 -40.27 5.97
CA VAL A 849 24.18 -40.20 5.72
C VAL A 849 23.49 -41.52 6.06
N MET A 850 24.03 -42.67 5.67
CA MET A 850 23.44 -43.97 6.00
C MET A 850 23.50 -44.28 7.51
N LYS A 851 24.59 -43.89 8.17
CA LYS A 851 24.81 -43.96 9.63
C LYS A 851 23.80 -43.09 10.38
N PHE A 852 23.57 -41.84 9.98
CA PHE A 852 22.55 -40.97 10.56
C PHE A 852 21.11 -41.45 10.27
N GLN A 853 20.83 -41.97 9.07
CA GLN A 853 19.53 -42.58 8.77
C GLN A 853 19.24 -43.82 9.63
N ASN A 854 20.24 -44.69 9.83
CA ASN A 854 20.10 -45.86 10.69
C ASN A 854 20.04 -45.49 12.18
N LEU A 855 20.71 -44.42 12.60
CA LEU A 855 20.60 -43.88 13.94
C LEU A 855 19.22 -43.24 14.19
N SER A 856 18.68 -42.49 13.22
CA SER A 856 17.31 -41.97 13.27
C SER A 856 16.31 -43.11 13.42
N LYS A 857 16.34 -44.13 12.56
CA LYS A 857 15.47 -45.31 12.66
C LYS A 857 15.53 -45.96 14.03
N ARG A 858 16.72 -46.08 14.64
CA ARG A 858 16.88 -46.59 16.01
C ARG A 858 16.28 -45.66 17.07
N TYR A 859 16.43 -44.34 16.94
CA TYR A 859 15.75 -43.39 17.82
C TYR A 859 14.22 -43.40 17.62
N ASP A 860 13.71 -43.59 16.41
CA ASP A 860 12.29 -43.76 16.11
C ASP A 860 11.74 -45.09 16.68
N GLU A 861 12.51 -46.18 16.62
CA GLU A 861 12.21 -47.47 17.27
C GLU A 861 12.21 -47.35 18.80
N VAL A 862 13.10 -46.55 19.39
CA VAL A 862 13.11 -46.25 20.83
C VAL A 862 11.90 -45.39 21.21
N ALA A 863 11.64 -44.31 20.48
CA ALA A 863 10.51 -43.40 20.73
C ALA A 863 9.15 -44.11 20.58
N THR A 864 9.06 -45.13 19.72
CA THR A 864 7.86 -45.97 19.56
C THR A 864 7.83 -47.21 20.45
N ASN A 865 8.75 -47.35 21.41
CA ASN A 865 8.89 -48.51 22.32
C ASN A 865 8.99 -49.89 21.61
N LYS A 866 9.53 -49.91 20.39
CA LYS A 866 9.74 -51.13 19.59
C LYS A 866 11.17 -51.65 19.66
N PHE A 867 12.13 -50.79 20.01
CA PHE A 867 13.54 -51.16 20.13
C PHE A 867 13.76 -52.27 21.18
N ARG A 868 14.50 -53.31 20.81
CA ARG A 868 14.99 -54.36 21.71
C ARG A 868 16.49 -54.53 21.52
N SER A 869 17.28 -54.34 22.57
CA SER A 869 18.70 -54.71 22.51
C SER A 869 18.84 -56.22 22.34
N THR A 870 19.57 -56.64 21.32
CA THR A 870 19.87 -58.04 21.01
C THR A 870 21.16 -58.54 21.67
N MET A 871 21.91 -57.66 22.35
CA MET A 871 23.18 -57.98 23.03
C MET A 871 23.14 -57.56 24.51
N ARG A 872 23.85 -58.31 25.36
CA ARG A 872 24.12 -57.89 26.74
C ARG A 872 25.13 -56.73 26.76
N GLU A 873 24.98 -55.86 27.73
CA GLU A 873 25.74 -54.61 27.86
C GLU A 873 27.26 -54.86 27.93
N GLU A 874 27.71 -55.84 28.73
CA GLU A 874 29.12 -56.27 28.80
C GLU A 874 29.68 -56.75 27.43
N GLN A 875 28.87 -57.46 26.64
CA GLN A 875 29.28 -57.96 25.33
C GLN A 875 29.33 -56.85 24.28
N ALA A 876 28.39 -55.89 24.35
CA ALA A 876 28.41 -54.69 23.52
C ALA A 876 29.62 -53.79 23.87
N PHE A 877 29.93 -53.64 25.16
CA PHE A 877 31.07 -52.85 25.63
C PHE A 877 32.40 -53.47 25.16
N LYS A 878 32.56 -54.79 25.32
CA LYS A 878 33.75 -55.49 24.83
C LYS A 878 33.88 -55.41 23.31
N SER A 879 32.80 -55.60 22.56
CA SER A 879 32.83 -55.47 21.09
C SER A 879 33.17 -54.05 20.63
N LEU A 880 32.80 -53.02 21.40
CA LEU A 880 33.17 -51.63 21.14
C LEU A 880 34.66 -51.36 21.46
N GLU A 881 35.18 -52.01 22.51
CA GLU A 881 36.59 -51.92 22.91
C GLU A 881 37.50 -52.66 21.91
N ASP A 882 37.15 -53.89 21.53
CA ASP A 882 37.80 -54.66 20.47
C ASP A 882 37.84 -53.83 19.16
N ALA A 883 36.72 -53.24 18.74
CA ALA A 883 36.65 -52.38 17.56
C ALA A 883 37.51 -51.10 17.68
N ARG A 884 37.58 -50.48 18.86
CA ARG A 884 38.47 -49.33 19.11
C ARG A 884 39.95 -49.71 18.97
N THR A 885 40.35 -50.88 19.46
CA THR A 885 41.74 -51.34 19.27
C THR A 885 42.06 -51.64 17.82
N GLN A 886 41.11 -52.19 17.05
CA GLN A 886 41.29 -52.40 15.60
C GLN A 886 41.41 -51.06 14.85
N ASN A 887 40.56 -50.07 15.16
CA ASN A 887 40.66 -48.74 14.55
C ASN A 887 41.99 -48.06 14.87
N ALA A 888 42.48 -48.12 16.11
CA ALA A 888 43.76 -47.52 16.48
C ALA A 888 44.95 -48.15 15.72
N ILE A 889 44.94 -49.46 15.50
CA ILE A 889 45.94 -50.17 14.67
C ILE A 889 45.84 -49.73 13.20
N ILE A 890 44.62 -49.51 12.68
CA ILE A 890 44.41 -49.02 11.32
C ILE A 890 44.91 -47.58 11.17
N GLU A 891 44.67 -46.70 12.14
CA GLU A 891 45.19 -45.32 12.15
C GLU A 891 46.73 -45.30 12.20
N GLU A 892 47.37 -46.12 13.04
CA GLU A 892 48.84 -46.26 13.08
C GLU A 892 49.42 -46.74 11.73
N ILE A 893 48.74 -47.67 11.05
CA ILE A 893 49.14 -48.15 9.72
C ILE A 893 48.96 -47.05 8.66
N ILE A 894 47.88 -46.27 8.71
CA ILE A 894 47.62 -45.16 7.78
C ILE A 894 48.68 -44.07 7.93
N ASP A 895 48.97 -43.60 9.16
CA ASP A 895 50.00 -42.57 9.38
C ASP A 895 51.42 -43.07 9.02
N LYS A 896 51.67 -44.38 9.12
CA LYS A 896 52.93 -44.97 8.63
C LYS A 896 53.03 -44.95 7.10
N ILE A 897 52.00 -45.43 6.38
CA ILE A 897 51.96 -45.40 4.91
C ILE A 897 52.03 -43.96 4.38
N ARG A 898 51.43 -43.02 5.11
CA ARG A 898 51.47 -41.58 4.86
C ARG A 898 52.88 -40.99 5.00
N SER A 899 53.64 -41.40 6.02
CA SER A 899 55.05 -41.04 6.17
C SER A 899 55.91 -41.63 5.04
N ASP A 900 55.62 -42.84 4.59
CA ASP A 900 56.37 -43.52 3.51
C ASP A 900 56.03 -42.98 2.11
N ASN A 901 54.85 -42.35 1.91
CA ASN A 901 54.36 -41.90 0.59
C ASN A 901 53.70 -40.51 0.63
N PRO A 902 54.46 -39.40 0.73
CA PRO A 902 53.92 -38.04 0.85
C PRO A 902 52.95 -37.64 -0.29
N GLN A 903 53.17 -38.14 -1.50
CA GLN A 903 52.33 -37.92 -2.68
C GLN A 903 50.86 -38.37 -2.53
N PHE A 904 50.57 -39.27 -1.58
CA PHE A 904 49.21 -39.74 -1.28
C PHE A 904 48.62 -39.15 0.00
N ASP A 905 49.30 -38.22 0.69
CA ASP A 905 48.78 -37.55 1.91
C ASP A 905 47.40 -36.92 1.68
N ILE A 906 47.16 -36.32 0.51
CA ILE A 906 45.89 -35.70 0.10
C ILE A 906 44.71 -36.70 0.16
N ILE A 907 44.96 -38.00 -0.02
CA ILE A 907 43.97 -39.09 0.10
C ILE A 907 44.00 -39.67 1.52
N LEU A 908 45.18 -40.03 2.02
CA LEU A 908 45.36 -40.76 3.29
C LEU A 908 44.89 -39.95 4.51
N SER A 909 45.14 -38.63 4.52
CA SER A 909 44.66 -37.73 5.58
C SER A 909 43.13 -37.68 5.71
N ARG A 910 42.36 -38.04 4.67
CA ARG A 910 40.88 -38.07 4.70
C ARG A 910 40.31 -39.39 5.23
N LEU A 911 41.13 -40.45 5.26
CA LEU A 911 40.82 -41.73 5.90
C LEU A 911 40.95 -41.69 7.43
N VAL A 912 41.82 -40.83 7.97
CA VAL A 912 41.96 -40.64 9.41
C VAL A 912 40.65 -40.08 9.98
N GLY A 913 40.15 -40.67 11.08
CA GLY A 913 38.84 -40.32 11.63
C GLY A 913 37.67 -40.58 10.66
N TRP A 914 37.63 -41.74 9.99
CA TRP A 914 36.47 -42.22 9.22
C TRP A 914 35.71 -43.33 9.97
#